data_AF-A0A318HSD1-F1
#
_entry.id   AF-A0A318HSD1-F1
#
_cell.length_a   1.000
_cell.length_b   1.000
_cell.length_c   1.000
_cell.angle_alpha   90.00
_cell.angle_beta   90.00
_cell.angle_gamma   90.00
#
_symmetry.space_group_name_H-M   'P 1'
#
loop_
_entity.id
_entity.type
_entity.pdbx_description
1 polymer ?
#
loop_
_entity_poly.entity_id
_entity_poly.type
_entity_poly.pdbx_seq_one_letter_code
_entity_poly.pdbx_strand_id
1 'polypeptide(L)'
;MLLQRFLRNKTLLATMLLSIAMPSFARTARLAAAPTGSGENQTLTTGVYQIVNDKRQPGSNLHVYVDGNGSLRGQTFSTIPSDYADVFVVHAKEGDSYSIQSLKNGQFVQTVSGNNVTYKTSDAAYNFNVVYQPKSKGTGKSYFNIFNDKGNNGWCWHIDAQRNIVRWYPLTDGGNIAIGPSEFLFKPVTTLSEKQVRERLGELSGNVNPTVNTERYYQIVSETYGRSMRENYIEGALYTGTFEANDYSYCWKLIKLPNGRYVFKNAVTGKYITQQNGATSRTYTTSETQGNGFELKLNTSDPYLMNYEMVDANNVGIHCAASQGYHPVGWYVGSEANKWVFKVATVDQNKLKAQHDAYKARFDLTKNANTYADKMVSYFTNSAATEVTADVQQMNDAALKEKMSADGLPQGLQDVILKIKNQNWQRYHSGRNWEKQFRIASYKAYSEYKYDAWARSMGIGYDYGNLTNPTGITVLDGEDLFVFVGDDIPNNATLQIELVPLGTRSAGKFYNLKKGLNVVLNEGENNVFVNYIGPTFQNGKALKDYKDLNIHIEGGKVNGYFDLTKGDTDNDWVTMQNDGLAWAKAFNMKGELVVMHMPSDACKQYTPVHMKGLVEIWNSIVQREDDLMGFRESKKDKCNNVLNATAVDHGYMYATTGGTYYNYNTLPDVLNYDKMKRGDGTLWGPAHEFGHNHQQLFNTAGMTEISVNMFSNMIMFTSGQKTSRSQYCNYVDVDGKKYTGVCESAVSTYADRFASKKYWFEYGTWGTTQMYYKLYLLFHATGLDNKFWNKCLDYLRRNRLSGQGTANCSGRNDYLLFAKACCYAAQQDLSSFFEAWGHFYDVNGVVIGDYSNTTMYTNRAEWEDALMFMKKFPKGPGNNLIFVDDHIRRTPAIYPGHPEGEMRSDFNDEVRVGTMGDFGSWDQFCPDSLGQGWAEVVSMKDVDGKRTYTMKAKNSHVVGFKIYDSNDKLIYFANTKTFTIPRKVMESANNNVKVVVCGSNGSEVLPGTVPTGIKTTVVQPNRNKVDVYSVYGVLIRSQVNESTALDGLADGVYIVGDKKVIVGKH
;
A
#
# COMPACT_ATOMS: atom_id res chain seq x y z
N MET A 1 32.47 45.78 -20.70
CA MET A 1 32.81 45.82 -22.14
C MET A 1 33.15 44.40 -22.57
N LEU A 2 32.49 43.91 -23.63
CA LEU A 2 32.71 42.62 -24.33
C LEU A 2 32.21 41.29 -23.70
N LEU A 3 30.92 41.05 -24.01
CA LEU A 3 30.27 39.84 -24.51
C LEU A 3 31.10 38.55 -24.81
N GLN A 4 30.41 37.42 -24.58
CA GLN A 4 30.48 36.10 -25.27
C GLN A 4 31.54 35.05 -24.83
N ARG A 5 31.09 34.05 -24.04
CA ARG A 5 31.22 32.60 -24.36
C ARG A 5 30.46 31.69 -23.37
N PHE A 6 29.30 31.23 -23.82
CA PHE A 6 28.66 29.90 -23.70
C PHE A 6 29.08 28.86 -22.63
N LEU A 7 28.02 28.31 -21.98
CA LEU A 7 27.69 26.89 -21.65
C LEU A 7 28.61 26.14 -20.66
N ARG A 8 28.13 25.44 -19.62
CA ARG A 8 27.03 24.47 -19.55
C ARG A 8 26.68 24.12 -18.08
N ASN A 9 25.38 23.88 -17.88
CA ASN A 9 24.73 22.87 -17.01
C ASN A 9 24.44 23.07 -15.50
N LYS A 10 23.13 22.87 -15.23
CA LYS A 10 22.39 22.52 -13.99
C LYS A 10 22.16 23.71 -13.02
N THR A 11 20.98 23.93 -12.43
CA THR A 11 20.01 22.96 -11.88
C THR A 11 18.63 23.60 -11.63
N LEU A 12 17.58 22.77 -11.65
CA LEU A 12 16.23 23.01 -11.08
C LEU A 12 16.29 23.31 -9.55
N LEU A 13 15.44 24.21 -9.05
CA LEU A 13 14.23 23.92 -8.24
C LEU A 13 13.60 25.19 -7.62
N ALA A 14 12.24 25.21 -7.63
CA ALA A 14 11.30 25.91 -6.71
C ALA A 14 11.27 27.47 -6.73
N THR A 15 10.15 28.20 -6.62
CA THR A 15 8.85 27.95 -5.96
C THR A 15 7.83 29.02 -6.40
N MET A 16 6.54 28.65 -6.40
CA MET A 16 5.30 29.42 -6.15
C MET A 16 5.25 30.96 -6.06
N LEU A 17 4.16 31.50 -6.66
CA LEU A 17 3.25 32.61 -6.25
C LEU A 17 3.15 33.89 -7.13
N LEU A 18 1.96 33.98 -7.75
CA LEU A 18 1.02 35.11 -7.93
C LEU A 18 1.33 36.37 -8.79
N SER A 19 0.49 36.50 -9.83
CA SER A 19 -0.22 37.72 -10.32
C SER A 19 0.63 38.76 -11.10
N ILE A 20 0.23 39.35 -12.25
CA ILE A 20 -0.97 40.14 -12.60
C ILE A 20 -0.97 40.40 -14.14
N ALA A 21 -2.16 40.34 -14.77
CA ALA A 21 -2.69 41.03 -15.99
C ALA A 21 -1.85 41.10 -17.30
N MET A 22 -2.38 41.03 -18.54
CA MET A 22 -3.64 41.46 -19.17
C MET A 22 -3.88 40.61 -20.47
N PRO A 23 -4.73 41.03 -21.44
CA PRO A 23 -6.13 40.72 -21.59
C PRO A 23 -6.41 39.75 -22.75
N SER A 24 -7.65 39.24 -22.75
CA SER A 24 -8.26 38.51 -23.85
C SER A 24 -8.14 39.24 -25.19
N PHE A 25 -7.55 38.59 -26.19
CA PHE A 25 -7.99 38.82 -27.57
C PHE A 25 -9.05 37.78 -27.88
N ALA A 26 -10.30 38.26 -27.94
CA ALA A 26 -11.40 37.54 -28.54
C ALA A 26 -10.99 37.12 -29.96
N ARG A 27 -10.80 35.82 -30.21
CA ARG A 27 -10.92 35.29 -31.57
C ARG A 27 -12.40 35.21 -31.86
N THR A 28 -12.88 36.26 -32.51
CA THR A 28 -14.10 36.27 -33.31
C THR A 28 -14.28 34.93 -34.02
N ALA A 29 -15.43 34.30 -33.76
CA ALA A 29 -15.91 33.16 -34.52
C ALA A 29 -15.93 33.54 -36.01
N ARG A 30 -14.91 33.12 -36.75
CA ARG A 30 -15.06 32.98 -38.19
C ARG A 30 -15.93 31.75 -38.38
N LEU A 31 -17.15 31.96 -38.84
CA LEU A 31 -17.85 30.98 -39.67
C LEU A 31 -16.84 30.52 -40.72
N ALA A 32 -16.22 29.37 -40.50
CA ALA A 32 -15.47 28.71 -41.55
C ALA A 32 -16.55 28.18 -42.50
N ALA A 33 -16.71 28.87 -43.63
CA ALA A 33 -17.27 28.24 -44.81
C ALA A 33 -16.56 26.90 -45.03
N ALA A 34 -17.29 25.90 -45.54
CA ALA A 34 -16.72 24.64 -46.00
C ALA A 34 -15.41 24.91 -46.76
N PRO A 35 -14.36 24.07 -46.64
CA PRO A 35 -13.12 24.27 -47.38
C PRO A 35 -13.43 24.23 -48.89
N THR A 36 -13.62 25.40 -49.49
CA THR A 36 -13.64 25.58 -50.94
C THR A 36 -12.20 25.74 -51.37
N GLY A 37 -11.63 24.70 -51.99
CA GLY A 37 -10.34 24.84 -52.67
C GLY A 37 -9.58 23.54 -52.85
N SER A 38 -9.41 23.15 -54.12
CA SER A 38 -8.24 22.44 -54.61
C SER A 38 -6.97 23.23 -54.26
N GLY A 39 -6.27 22.84 -53.19
CA GLY A 39 -5.02 23.44 -52.75
C GLY A 39 -4.33 22.52 -51.73
N GLU A 40 -3.01 22.45 -51.78
CA GLU A 40 -2.17 21.57 -50.94
C GLU A 40 -2.18 22.02 -49.46
N ASN A 41 -3.26 21.76 -48.73
CA ASN A 41 -3.34 21.95 -47.29
C ASN A 41 -2.56 20.84 -46.58
N GLN A 42 -1.55 21.23 -45.79
CA GLN A 42 -0.62 20.30 -45.11
C GLN A 42 -1.14 19.80 -43.76
N THR A 43 -2.33 20.24 -43.32
CA THR A 43 -2.91 19.88 -42.02
C THR A 43 -4.37 19.46 -42.18
N LEU A 44 -4.71 18.27 -41.69
CA LEU A 44 -6.08 17.74 -41.67
C LEU A 44 -6.84 18.36 -40.48
N THR A 45 -8.11 18.72 -40.67
CA THR A 45 -8.97 19.31 -39.63
C THR A 45 -10.01 18.33 -39.13
N THR A 46 -10.63 18.61 -37.98
CA THR A 46 -11.84 17.87 -37.56
C THR A 46 -12.92 18.00 -38.63
N GLY A 47 -13.50 16.88 -39.08
CA GLY A 47 -14.41 16.88 -40.22
C GLY A 47 -14.93 15.49 -40.59
N VAL A 48 -15.83 15.46 -41.57
CA VAL A 48 -16.42 14.22 -42.11
C VAL A 48 -15.76 13.93 -43.45
N TYR A 49 -15.24 12.71 -43.61
CA TYR A 49 -14.43 12.34 -44.76
C TYR A 49 -14.79 10.94 -45.29
N GLN A 50 -14.68 10.78 -46.60
CA GLN A 50 -14.41 9.49 -47.23
C GLN A 50 -12.89 9.35 -47.36
N ILE A 51 -12.33 8.28 -46.82
CA ILE A 51 -10.89 7.97 -46.93
C ILE A 51 -10.71 7.12 -48.18
N VAL A 52 -9.89 7.56 -49.13
CA VAL A 52 -9.80 6.95 -50.47
C VAL A 52 -8.36 6.64 -50.85
N ASN A 53 -8.10 5.45 -51.38
CA ASN A 53 -6.83 5.10 -52.03
C ASN A 53 -7.05 4.96 -53.55
N ASP A 54 -6.30 5.71 -54.35
CA ASP A 54 -6.34 5.61 -55.82
C ASP A 54 -5.02 5.09 -56.43
N LYS A 55 -4.09 4.66 -55.56
CA LYS A 55 -2.75 4.18 -55.93
C LYS A 55 -2.68 2.67 -56.09
N ARG A 56 -3.51 1.92 -55.36
CA ARG A 56 -3.50 0.44 -55.37
C ARG A 56 -3.91 -0.13 -56.72
N GLN A 57 -4.93 0.46 -57.32
CA GLN A 57 -5.49 0.05 -58.59
C GLN A 57 -5.70 1.33 -59.42
N PRO A 58 -4.73 1.70 -60.27
CA PRO A 58 -4.79 2.90 -61.10
C PRO A 58 -6.12 2.98 -61.87
N GLY A 59 -6.73 4.17 -61.88
CA GLY A 59 -8.04 4.39 -62.50
C GLY A 59 -9.25 4.05 -61.64
N SER A 60 -9.06 3.56 -60.40
CA SER A 60 -10.13 3.31 -59.45
C SER A 60 -9.94 4.08 -58.14
N ASN A 61 -11.02 4.60 -57.58
CA ASN A 61 -11.04 5.20 -56.25
C ASN A 61 -11.54 4.15 -55.27
N LEU A 62 -10.63 3.51 -54.51
CA LEU A 62 -11.00 2.56 -53.47
C LEU A 62 -11.28 3.32 -52.17
N HIS A 63 -12.55 3.46 -51.83
CA HIS A 63 -12.99 4.04 -50.56
C HIS A 63 -12.81 3.00 -49.46
N VAL A 64 -12.18 3.42 -48.36
CA VAL A 64 -12.18 2.66 -47.11
C VAL A 64 -13.61 2.57 -46.61
N TYR A 65 -14.06 1.39 -46.20
CA TYR A 65 -15.37 1.20 -45.59
C TYR A 65 -15.31 0.15 -44.49
N VAL A 66 -16.31 0.18 -43.60
CA VAL A 66 -16.50 -0.78 -42.52
C VAL A 66 -17.47 -1.88 -42.96
N ASP A 67 -16.99 -3.12 -42.99
CA ASP A 67 -17.81 -4.29 -43.31
C ASP A 67 -18.75 -4.67 -42.14
N GLY A 68 -19.58 -5.70 -42.34
CA GLY A 68 -20.54 -6.16 -41.32
C GLY A 68 -19.88 -6.66 -40.02
N ASN A 69 -18.59 -7.00 -40.05
CA ASN A 69 -17.82 -7.47 -38.90
C ASN A 69 -16.97 -6.35 -38.27
N GLY A 70 -17.18 -5.09 -38.65
CA GLY A 70 -16.40 -3.96 -38.17
C GLY A 70 -15.00 -3.85 -38.78
N SER A 71 -14.64 -4.66 -39.79
CA SER A 71 -13.30 -4.66 -40.39
C SER A 71 -13.20 -3.66 -41.54
N LEU A 72 -12.03 -3.04 -41.71
CA LEU A 72 -11.80 -2.04 -42.75
C LEU A 72 -11.37 -2.69 -44.07
N ARG A 73 -12.09 -2.37 -45.14
CA ARG A 73 -11.87 -2.86 -46.51
C ARG A 73 -11.88 -1.70 -47.50
N GLY A 74 -11.43 -1.93 -48.73
CA GLY A 74 -11.46 -0.97 -49.83
C GLY A 74 -12.39 -1.42 -50.96
N GLN A 75 -13.29 -0.54 -51.41
CA GLN A 75 -14.10 -0.77 -52.62
C GLN A 75 -14.52 0.52 -53.29
N THR A 76 -15.02 0.45 -54.52
CA THR A 76 -15.54 1.61 -55.24
C THR A 76 -17.00 1.87 -54.87
N PHE A 77 -17.35 3.11 -54.55
CA PHE A 77 -18.74 3.55 -54.44
C PHE A 77 -19.04 4.66 -55.45
N SER A 78 -20.22 4.61 -56.08
CA SER A 78 -20.73 5.68 -56.95
C SER A 78 -21.38 6.82 -56.17
N THR A 79 -21.94 6.51 -54.99
CA THR A 79 -22.58 7.44 -54.05
C THR A 79 -22.34 6.95 -52.63
N ILE A 80 -22.48 7.82 -51.63
CA ILE A 80 -22.42 7.44 -50.21
C ILE A 80 -23.47 6.34 -49.94
N PRO A 81 -23.10 5.20 -49.33
CA PRO A 81 -24.04 4.15 -48.93
C PRO A 81 -25.07 4.67 -47.93
N SER A 82 -26.28 4.11 -47.96
CA SER A 82 -27.36 4.48 -47.04
C SER A 82 -27.04 4.20 -45.57
N ASP A 83 -26.13 3.25 -45.30
CA ASP A 83 -25.64 2.92 -43.97
C ASP A 83 -24.34 3.65 -43.59
N TYR A 84 -23.88 4.58 -44.43
CA TYR A 84 -22.64 5.36 -44.22
C TYR A 84 -21.38 4.51 -44.04
N ALA A 85 -21.34 3.29 -44.61
CA ALA A 85 -20.22 2.36 -44.44
C ALA A 85 -18.85 2.94 -44.77
N ASP A 86 -18.77 3.90 -45.70
CA ASP A 86 -17.52 4.52 -46.17
C ASP A 86 -17.29 5.95 -45.65
N VAL A 87 -18.09 6.39 -44.68
CA VAL A 87 -18.02 7.74 -44.10
C VAL A 87 -17.42 7.68 -42.70
N PHE A 88 -16.38 8.50 -42.48
CA PHE A 88 -15.68 8.59 -41.21
C PHE A 88 -15.69 10.03 -40.69
N VAL A 89 -15.88 10.17 -39.38
CA VAL A 89 -15.60 11.42 -38.67
C VAL A 89 -14.16 11.35 -38.19
N VAL A 90 -13.36 12.33 -38.59
CA VAL A 90 -11.98 12.48 -38.13
C VAL A 90 -11.97 13.56 -37.08
N HIS A 91 -11.50 13.22 -35.88
CA HIS A 91 -11.39 14.15 -34.76
C HIS A 91 -9.93 14.56 -34.61
N ALA A 92 -9.61 15.82 -34.88
CA ALA A 92 -8.27 16.37 -34.71
C ALA A 92 -8.02 16.68 -33.22
N LYS A 93 -6.85 16.27 -32.72
CA LYS A 93 -6.34 16.60 -31.38
C LYS A 93 -5.10 17.47 -31.50
N GLU A 94 -4.38 17.73 -30.39
CA GLU A 94 -3.15 18.53 -30.42
C GLU A 94 -2.06 17.88 -31.29
N GLY A 95 -1.50 18.65 -32.25
CA GLY A 95 -0.51 18.20 -33.23
C GLY A 95 -1.11 17.35 -34.36
N ASP A 96 -0.31 16.45 -34.93
CA ASP A 96 -0.72 15.56 -36.04
C ASP A 96 -1.45 14.29 -35.55
N SER A 97 -2.25 14.40 -34.48
CA SER A 97 -2.89 13.27 -33.79
C SER A 97 -4.40 13.26 -34.04
N TYR A 98 -4.93 12.12 -34.52
CA TYR A 98 -6.31 12.02 -34.99
C TYR A 98 -6.97 10.70 -34.55
N SER A 99 -8.19 10.75 -34.04
CA SER A 99 -9.04 9.57 -33.91
C SER A 99 -10.03 9.50 -35.08
N ILE A 100 -10.25 8.30 -35.62
CA ILE A 100 -11.09 8.07 -36.80
C ILE A 100 -12.30 7.24 -36.37
N GLN A 101 -13.51 7.80 -36.46
CA GLN A 101 -14.77 7.20 -36.05
C GLN A 101 -15.63 6.86 -37.26
N SER A 102 -16.22 5.65 -37.30
CA SER A 102 -17.11 5.26 -38.40
C SER A 102 -18.54 5.77 -38.16
N LEU A 103 -19.15 6.37 -39.18
CA LEU A 103 -20.54 6.81 -39.11
C LEU A 103 -21.56 5.66 -39.28
N LYS A 104 -21.07 4.48 -39.68
CA LYS A 104 -21.87 3.25 -39.80
C LYS A 104 -22.34 2.74 -38.44
N ASN A 105 -21.39 2.54 -37.53
CA ASN A 105 -21.60 1.91 -36.23
C ASN A 105 -21.19 2.79 -35.03
N GLY A 106 -20.62 3.98 -35.26
CA GLY A 106 -20.26 4.93 -34.20
C GLY A 106 -18.98 4.55 -33.46
N GLN A 107 -18.29 3.51 -33.90
CA GLN A 107 -17.09 2.99 -33.26
C GLN A 107 -15.82 3.60 -33.88
N PHE A 108 -14.75 3.68 -33.09
CA PHE A 108 -13.45 4.19 -33.51
C PHE A 108 -12.60 3.08 -34.11
N VAL A 109 -11.83 3.40 -35.14
CA VAL A 109 -10.83 2.49 -35.69
C VAL A 109 -9.74 2.26 -34.64
N GLN A 110 -9.45 0.99 -34.37
CA GLN A 110 -8.43 0.56 -33.41
C GLN A 110 -7.09 0.36 -34.08
N THR A 111 -6.01 0.37 -33.30
CA THR A 111 -4.72 -0.18 -33.74
C THR A 111 -4.74 -1.71 -33.74
N VAL A 112 -3.77 -2.32 -34.41
CA VAL A 112 -3.52 -3.77 -34.39
C VAL A 112 -2.03 -4.02 -34.20
N SER A 113 -1.64 -5.14 -33.59
CA SER A 113 -0.24 -5.44 -33.26
C SER A 113 0.47 -6.33 -34.29
N GLY A 114 -0.27 -7.13 -35.06
CA GLY A 114 0.29 -8.01 -36.09
C GLY A 114 0.53 -7.32 -37.43
N ASN A 115 1.49 -7.82 -38.21
CA ASN A 115 1.67 -7.40 -39.61
C ASN A 115 0.59 -8.03 -40.49
N ASN A 116 0.15 -7.33 -41.53
CA ASN A 116 -0.91 -7.76 -42.44
C ASN A 116 -2.26 -8.07 -41.73
N VAL A 117 -2.46 -7.52 -40.53
CA VAL A 117 -3.72 -7.67 -39.80
C VAL A 117 -4.65 -6.53 -40.21
N THR A 118 -5.89 -6.89 -40.56
CA THR A 118 -6.93 -5.92 -40.94
C THR A 118 -7.35 -5.10 -39.74
N TYR A 119 -7.37 -3.78 -39.90
CA TYR A 119 -7.89 -2.86 -38.88
C TYR A 119 -9.38 -3.07 -38.65
N LYS A 120 -9.84 -2.84 -37.42
CA LYS A 120 -11.23 -3.00 -37.00
C LYS A 120 -11.70 -1.82 -36.16
N THR A 121 -13.02 -1.66 -36.02
CA THR A 121 -13.62 -0.65 -35.14
C THR A 121 -13.98 -1.23 -33.75
N SER A 122 -13.94 -0.39 -32.71
CA SER A 122 -14.36 -0.67 -31.32
C SER A 122 -14.71 0.64 -30.58
N ASP A 123 -15.24 0.56 -29.37
CA ASP A 123 -15.82 1.71 -28.66
C ASP A 123 -14.77 2.72 -28.16
N ALA A 124 -13.55 2.28 -27.85
CA ALA A 124 -12.49 3.14 -27.33
C ALA A 124 -11.79 3.94 -28.45
N ALA A 125 -11.53 5.24 -28.28
CA ALA A 125 -10.81 6.00 -29.31
C ALA A 125 -9.30 5.66 -29.32
N TYR A 126 -8.77 5.27 -30.48
CA TYR A 126 -7.32 5.21 -30.73
C TYR A 126 -6.86 6.44 -31.53
N ASN A 127 -5.72 7.01 -31.17
CA ASN A 127 -5.16 8.19 -31.85
C ASN A 127 -4.07 7.76 -32.84
N PHE A 128 -4.32 7.92 -34.14
CA PHE A 128 -3.36 7.75 -35.22
C PHE A 128 -2.54 9.02 -35.45
N ASN A 129 -1.35 8.87 -36.03
CA ASN A 129 -0.56 9.97 -36.54
C ASN A 129 -0.78 10.10 -38.05
N VAL A 130 -1.47 11.16 -38.50
CA VAL A 130 -1.80 11.37 -39.91
C VAL A 130 -0.87 12.42 -40.49
N VAL A 131 -0.04 12.02 -41.46
CA VAL A 131 1.09 12.81 -41.95
C VAL A 131 0.91 13.11 -43.44
N TYR A 132 1.04 14.37 -43.83
CA TYR A 132 1.04 14.77 -45.24
C TYR A 132 2.25 14.21 -45.99
N GLN A 133 2.06 13.71 -47.22
CA GLN A 133 3.11 13.13 -48.05
C GLN A 133 3.66 14.14 -49.07
N PRO A 134 4.76 14.88 -48.77
CA PRO A 134 5.25 15.96 -49.63
C PRO A 134 5.92 15.47 -50.92
N LYS A 135 6.23 14.17 -51.04
CA LYS A 135 6.87 13.60 -52.23
C LYS A 135 5.88 13.28 -53.35
N SER A 136 4.58 13.24 -53.04
CA SER A 136 3.47 13.12 -53.99
C SER A 136 2.90 14.48 -54.41
N LYS A 137 3.61 15.57 -54.04
CA LYS A 137 3.32 16.97 -54.37
C LYS A 137 3.34 17.21 -55.89
N GLY A 138 2.44 18.08 -56.38
CA GLY A 138 2.34 18.40 -57.81
C GLY A 138 1.45 17.45 -58.64
N THR A 139 0.80 16.48 -58.02
CA THR A 139 -0.17 15.57 -58.68
C THR A 139 -1.61 16.12 -58.75
N GLY A 140 -1.84 17.33 -58.23
CA GLY A 140 -3.17 17.95 -58.11
C GLY A 140 -4.04 17.38 -56.97
N LYS A 141 -3.49 16.48 -56.14
CA LYS A 141 -4.16 15.83 -54.99
C LYS A 141 -3.25 15.86 -53.76
N SER A 142 -3.85 15.90 -52.56
CA SER A 142 -3.13 15.86 -51.28
C SER A 142 -3.24 14.48 -50.64
N TYR A 143 -2.11 13.77 -50.54
CA TYR A 143 -2.03 12.43 -49.96
C TYR A 143 -1.52 12.47 -48.51
N PHE A 144 -2.03 11.53 -47.72
CA PHE A 144 -1.71 11.37 -46.32
C PHE A 144 -1.37 9.91 -46.03
N ASN A 145 -0.43 9.71 -45.12
CA ASN A 145 -0.15 8.42 -44.51
C ASN A 145 -0.76 8.39 -43.11
N ILE A 146 -1.35 7.25 -42.73
CA ILE A 146 -1.98 7.05 -41.43
C ILE A 146 -1.12 6.07 -40.64
N PHE A 147 -0.31 6.58 -39.73
CA PHE A 147 0.61 5.81 -38.87
C PHE A 147 -0.03 5.46 -37.53
N ASN A 148 0.32 4.30 -36.97
CA ASN A 148 -0.17 3.86 -35.67
C ASN A 148 0.41 4.67 -34.51
N ASP A 149 1.68 5.08 -34.61
CA ASP A 149 2.43 5.72 -33.53
C ASP A 149 2.98 7.07 -34.00
N LYS A 150 3.39 7.93 -33.06
CA LYS A 150 4.05 9.20 -33.39
C LYS A 150 5.42 8.94 -34.02
N GLY A 151 5.66 9.51 -35.21
CA GLY A 151 6.92 9.42 -35.94
C GLY A 151 6.75 8.67 -37.27
N ASN A 152 7.16 9.32 -38.37
CA ASN A 152 6.83 8.94 -39.76
C ASN A 152 7.53 7.67 -40.27
N ASN A 153 8.08 6.84 -39.37
CA ASN A 153 8.85 5.63 -39.67
C ASN A 153 8.22 4.38 -39.00
N GLY A 154 7.05 4.52 -38.38
CA GLY A 154 6.31 3.43 -37.74
C GLY A 154 5.42 2.66 -38.72
N TRP A 155 4.60 1.76 -38.17
CA TRP A 155 3.62 0.99 -38.94
C TRP A 155 2.48 1.89 -39.43
N CYS A 156 2.03 1.69 -40.68
CA CYS A 156 0.99 2.50 -41.28
C CYS A 156 -0.12 1.68 -41.91
N TRP A 157 -1.20 2.37 -42.28
CA TRP A 157 -2.25 1.79 -43.10
C TRP A 157 -1.71 1.45 -44.49
N HIS A 158 -2.17 0.32 -45.01
CA HIS A 158 -1.91 -0.14 -46.35
C HIS A 158 -3.12 -0.89 -46.86
N ILE A 159 -3.52 -0.66 -48.11
CA ILE A 159 -4.53 -1.49 -48.75
C ILE A 159 -3.85 -2.68 -49.45
N ASP A 160 -4.10 -3.90 -48.99
CA ASP A 160 -3.50 -5.13 -49.54
C ASP A 160 -4.13 -5.57 -50.88
N ALA A 161 -3.69 -6.72 -51.44
CA ALA A 161 -4.18 -7.21 -52.74
C ALA A 161 -5.65 -7.63 -52.72
N GLN A 162 -6.12 -8.07 -51.56
CA GLN A 162 -7.48 -8.46 -51.28
C GLN A 162 -8.35 -7.26 -50.86
N ARG A 163 -7.79 -6.04 -50.94
CA ARG A 163 -8.41 -4.78 -50.56
C ARG A 163 -8.74 -4.69 -49.07
N ASN A 164 -7.96 -5.34 -48.22
CA ASN A 164 -8.05 -5.15 -46.77
C ASN A 164 -7.21 -3.94 -46.38
N ILE A 165 -7.71 -3.12 -45.46
CA ILE A 165 -6.87 -2.10 -44.85
C ILE A 165 -6.13 -2.76 -43.70
N VAL A 166 -4.84 -3.00 -43.90
CA VAL A 166 -3.99 -3.75 -43.00
C VAL A 166 -2.88 -2.90 -42.43
N ARG A 167 -2.38 -3.31 -41.26
CA ARG A 167 -1.14 -2.78 -40.72
C ARG A 167 0.04 -3.29 -41.54
N TRP A 168 0.86 -2.38 -42.04
CA TRP A 168 1.99 -2.73 -42.89
C TRP A 168 3.21 -1.86 -42.57
N TYR A 169 4.40 -2.39 -42.85
CA TYR A 169 5.62 -1.60 -42.73
C TYR A 169 5.71 -0.63 -43.90
N PRO A 170 5.93 0.66 -43.67
CA PRO A 170 5.80 1.66 -44.73
C PRO A 170 6.74 1.35 -45.91
N LEU A 171 6.15 1.26 -47.11
CA LEU A 171 6.90 0.94 -48.33
C LEU A 171 7.90 2.05 -48.65
N THR A 172 9.14 1.67 -48.98
CA THR A 172 10.20 2.63 -49.33
C THR A 172 10.56 2.55 -50.81
N ASP A 173 10.63 3.70 -51.49
CA ASP A 173 11.13 3.80 -52.87
C ASP A 173 11.84 5.15 -53.05
N GLY A 174 13.06 5.11 -53.59
CA GLY A 174 13.91 6.28 -53.75
C GLY A 174 14.20 7.06 -52.45
N GLY A 175 14.13 6.40 -51.28
CA GLY A 175 14.26 7.03 -49.96
C GLY A 175 12.99 7.71 -49.44
N ASN A 176 11.86 7.62 -50.15
CA ASN A 176 10.56 8.09 -49.69
C ASN A 176 9.84 6.95 -48.95
N ILE A 177 9.19 7.25 -47.83
CA ILE A 177 8.57 6.27 -46.93
C ILE A 177 7.04 6.29 -47.11
N ALA A 178 6.40 5.13 -47.01
CA ALA A 178 4.95 4.91 -47.07
C ALA A 178 4.29 5.33 -48.40
N ILE A 179 4.90 5.05 -49.55
CA ILE A 179 4.32 5.44 -50.85
C ILE A 179 3.40 4.38 -51.47
N GLY A 180 2.57 4.77 -52.45
CA GLY A 180 1.72 3.86 -53.21
C GLY A 180 0.47 3.42 -52.43
N PRO A 181 0.20 2.13 -52.22
CA PRO A 181 -1.01 1.67 -51.51
C PRO A 181 -1.08 2.03 -50.01
N SER A 182 -0.10 2.76 -49.49
CA SER A 182 -0.13 3.36 -48.14
C SER A 182 -0.54 4.83 -48.12
N GLU A 183 -0.79 5.42 -49.30
CA GLU A 183 -1.22 6.82 -49.44
C GLU A 183 -2.74 6.93 -49.57
N PHE A 184 -3.35 7.76 -48.73
CA PHE A 184 -4.79 7.96 -48.68
C PHE A 184 -5.16 9.42 -48.90
N LEU A 185 -6.29 9.64 -49.55
CA LEU A 185 -6.96 10.92 -49.74
C LEU A 185 -8.07 11.03 -48.71
N PHE A 186 -8.13 12.16 -48.01
CA PHE A 186 -9.29 12.51 -47.19
C PHE A 186 -10.21 13.40 -48.01
N LYS A 187 -11.28 12.84 -48.58
CA LYS A 187 -12.28 13.58 -49.35
C LYS A 187 -13.37 14.11 -48.42
N PRO A 188 -13.52 15.44 -48.24
CA PRO A 188 -14.56 15.99 -47.37
C PRO A 188 -15.96 15.59 -47.86
N VAL A 189 -16.81 15.17 -46.93
CA VAL A 189 -18.24 14.92 -47.18
C VAL A 189 -19.01 16.18 -46.80
N THR A 190 -19.45 16.93 -47.81
CA THR A 190 -20.18 18.20 -47.62
C THR A 190 -21.70 18.04 -47.72
N THR A 191 -22.18 16.86 -48.08
CA THR A 191 -23.61 16.54 -48.19
C THR A 191 -24.29 16.28 -46.85
N LEU A 192 -23.51 16.09 -45.78
CA LEU A 192 -24.00 15.90 -44.41
C LEU A 192 -23.70 17.15 -43.59
N SER A 193 -24.73 17.71 -42.94
CA SER A 193 -24.55 18.78 -41.97
C SER A 193 -23.97 18.24 -40.65
N GLU A 194 -23.26 19.09 -39.90
CA GLU A 194 -22.76 18.76 -38.56
C GLU A 194 -23.86 18.23 -37.63
N LYS A 195 -25.07 18.79 -37.75
CA LYS A 195 -26.24 18.35 -37.00
C LYS A 195 -26.62 16.91 -37.32
N GLN A 196 -26.73 16.56 -38.61
CA GLN A 196 -27.08 15.19 -39.02
C GLN A 196 -26.06 14.16 -38.55
N VAL A 197 -24.77 14.50 -38.62
CA VAL A 197 -23.70 13.61 -38.16
C VAL A 197 -23.74 13.44 -36.64
N ARG A 198 -23.91 14.53 -35.89
CA ARG A 198 -24.06 14.49 -34.44
C ARG A 198 -25.28 13.67 -34.01
N GLU A 199 -26.42 13.86 -34.67
CA GLU A 199 -27.65 13.11 -34.41
C GLU A 199 -27.43 11.61 -34.68
N ARG A 200 -26.80 11.26 -35.79
CA ARG A 200 -26.45 9.88 -36.13
C ARG A 200 -25.51 9.24 -35.09
N LEU A 201 -24.46 9.94 -34.67
CA LEU A 201 -23.55 9.45 -33.62
C LEU A 201 -24.26 9.35 -32.27
N GLY A 202 -25.18 10.25 -31.97
CA GLY A 202 -26.05 10.20 -30.79
C GLY A 202 -26.93 8.94 -30.78
N GLU A 203 -27.60 8.64 -31.89
CA GLU A 203 -28.39 7.41 -32.07
C GLU A 203 -27.56 6.15 -31.82
N LEU A 204 -26.33 6.10 -32.34
CA LEU A 204 -25.44 4.94 -32.23
C LEU A 204 -24.84 4.77 -30.83
N SER A 205 -24.52 5.86 -30.14
CA SER A 205 -23.91 5.85 -28.80
C SER A 205 -24.91 5.84 -27.65
N GLY A 206 -26.17 6.16 -27.94
CA GLY A 206 -27.22 6.45 -26.96
C GLY A 206 -27.09 7.83 -26.29
N ASN A 207 -26.14 8.66 -26.74
CA ASN A 207 -25.96 10.02 -26.25
C ASN A 207 -27.05 10.94 -26.82
N VAL A 208 -27.65 11.76 -25.98
CA VAL A 208 -28.77 12.63 -26.36
C VAL A 208 -28.56 14.06 -25.89
N ASN A 209 -29.29 14.99 -26.51
CA ASN A 209 -29.38 16.36 -26.01
C ASN A 209 -30.47 16.39 -24.95
N PRO A 210 -30.13 16.51 -23.66
CA PRO A 210 -31.11 16.38 -22.59
C PRO A 210 -32.07 17.57 -22.53
N THR A 211 -31.81 18.66 -23.27
CA THR A 211 -32.68 19.84 -23.35
C THR A 211 -33.87 19.65 -24.29
N VAL A 212 -33.87 18.62 -25.15
CA VAL A 212 -34.96 18.36 -26.11
C VAL A 212 -36.20 17.78 -25.43
N ASN A 213 -36.01 16.99 -24.37
CA ASN A 213 -37.12 16.40 -23.62
C ASN A 213 -36.82 16.34 -22.12
N THR A 214 -37.19 17.38 -21.38
CA THR A 214 -36.96 17.48 -19.94
C THR A 214 -37.87 16.57 -19.09
N GLU A 215 -38.82 15.85 -19.71
CA GLU A 215 -39.72 14.94 -18.99
C GLU A 215 -39.08 13.58 -18.69
N ARG A 216 -37.98 13.25 -19.35
CA ARG A 216 -37.25 11.99 -19.16
C ARG A 216 -36.24 12.07 -18.02
N TYR A 217 -35.88 10.89 -17.51
CA TYR A 217 -34.72 10.72 -16.65
C TYR A 217 -33.47 10.47 -17.49
N TYR A 218 -32.34 10.97 -17.00
CA TYR A 218 -31.06 10.88 -17.66
C TYR A 218 -30.02 10.28 -16.72
N GLN A 219 -29.20 9.40 -17.29
CA GLN A 219 -27.90 9.02 -16.75
C GLN A 219 -26.90 10.08 -17.23
N ILE A 220 -26.13 10.66 -16.31
CA ILE A 220 -25.10 11.65 -16.60
C ILE A 220 -23.74 10.96 -16.47
N VAL A 221 -22.98 10.85 -17.56
CA VAL A 221 -21.75 10.05 -17.63
C VAL A 221 -20.56 10.96 -17.91
N SER A 222 -19.50 10.82 -17.12
CA SER A 222 -18.22 11.48 -17.39
C SER A 222 -17.65 10.91 -18.69
N GLU A 223 -17.46 11.75 -19.69
CA GLU A 223 -16.94 11.32 -20.99
C GLU A 223 -15.51 10.77 -20.85
N THR A 224 -14.68 11.43 -20.04
CA THR A 224 -13.28 11.07 -19.84
C THR A 224 -13.10 9.71 -19.14
N TYR A 225 -13.96 9.36 -18.18
CA TYR A 225 -13.76 8.18 -17.33
C TYR A 225 -14.84 7.11 -17.47
N GLY A 226 -15.92 7.35 -18.23
CA GLY A 226 -17.03 6.42 -18.38
C GLY A 226 -17.85 6.17 -17.11
N ARG A 227 -17.68 7.00 -16.06
CA ARG A 227 -18.34 6.85 -14.76
C ARG A 227 -19.61 7.67 -14.70
N SER A 228 -20.66 7.13 -14.09
CA SER A 228 -21.98 7.77 -14.00
C SER A 228 -22.15 8.52 -12.69
N MET A 229 -22.73 9.71 -12.76
CA MET A 229 -23.01 10.55 -11.61
C MET A 229 -24.22 10.03 -10.82
N ARG A 230 -24.09 9.95 -9.49
CA ARG A 230 -25.17 9.63 -8.56
C ARG A 230 -25.19 10.57 -7.37
N GLU A 231 -26.33 10.64 -6.69
CA GLU A 231 -26.42 11.22 -5.35
C GLU A 231 -26.05 10.16 -4.30
N ASN A 232 -25.18 10.54 -3.37
CA ASN A 232 -25.04 9.89 -2.08
C ASN A 232 -26.10 10.49 -1.15
N TYR A 233 -27.17 9.73 -0.86
CA TYR A 233 -28.31 10.28 -0.11
C TYR A 233 -28.01 10.41 1.39
N ILE A 234 -26.98 9.72 1.91
CA ILE A 234 -26.55 9.84 3.32
C ILE A 234 -25.83 11.18 3.53
N GLU A 235 -24.90 11.52 2.64
CA GLU A 235 -24.07 12.73 2.75
C GLU A 235 -24.71 13.95 2.09
N GLY A 236 -25.67 13.74 1.18
CA GLY A 236 -26.18 14.79 0.31
C GLY A 236 -25.07 15.33 -0.62
N ALA A 237 -24.23 14.44 -1.14
CA ALA A 237 -23.08 14.77 -1.97
C ALA A 237 -23.10 14.01 -3.31
N LEU A 238 -22.41 14.53 -4.33
CA LEU A 238 -22.29 13.85 -5.61
C LEU A 238 -21.11 12.89 -5.63
N TYR A 239 -21.34 11.72 -6.21
CA TYR A 239 -20.36 10.65 -6.40
C TYR A 239 -20.40 10.17 -7.85
N THR A 240 -19.40 9.39 -8.27
CA THR A 240 -19.45 8.66 -9.55
C THR A 240 -19.14 7.17 -9.39
N GLY A 241 -19.82 6.34 -10.18
CA GLY A 241 -19.67 4.88 -10.15
C GLY A 241 -20.05 4.20 -11.46
N THR A 242 -19.93 2.88 -11.50
CA THR A 242 -20.51 2.06 -12.57
C THR A 242 -22.02 2.19 -12.51
N PHE A 243 -22.66 2.42 -13.66
CA PHE A 243 -24.10 2.59 -13.71
C PHE A 243 -24.82 1.28 -13.40
N GLU A 244 -25.73 1.33 -12.43
CA GLU A 244 -26.60 0.21 -12.07
C GLU A 244 -28.03 0.51 -12.52
N ALA A 245 -28.55 -0.25 -13.49
CA ALA A 245 -29.83 0.05 -14.14
C ALA A 245 -31.05 0.00 -13.20
N ASN A 246 -30.93 -0.63 -12.04
CA ASN A 246 -31.98 -0.69 -11.02
C ASN A 246 -31.73 0.26 -9.84
N ASP A 247 -30.64 1.04 -9.81
CA ASP A 247 -30.40 2.06 -8.81
C ASP A 247 -30.73 3.44 -9.39
N TYR A 248 -31.87 4.00 -8.99
CA TYR A 248 -32.33 5.27 -9.54
C TYR A 248 -31.67 6.49 -8.88
N SER A 249 -30.72 6.29 -7.95
CA SER A 249 -29.84 7.39 -7.49
C SER A 249 -28.92 7.91 -8.61
N TYR A 250 -28.70 7.13 -9.67
CA TYR A 250 -28.00 7.55 -10.89
C TYR A 250 -28.90 8.32 -11.88
N CYS A 251 -30.20 8.41 -11.63
CA CYS A 251 -31.17 8.99 -12.54
C CYS A 251 -31.49 10.44 -12.17
N TRP A 252 -31.33 11.34 -13.14
CA TRP A 252 -31.51 12.78 -12.95
C TRP A 252 -32.55 13.34 -13.92
N LYS A 253 -33.47 14.17 -13.42
CA LYS A 253 -34.41 14.95 -14.24
C LYS A 253 -33.89 16.36 -14.39
N LEU A 254 -33.86 16.88 -15.62
CA LEU A 254 -33.51 18.27 -15.89
C LEU A 254 -34.76 19.13 -15.85
N ILE A 255 -34.71 20.27 -15.16
CA ILE A 255 -35.80 21.25 -15.15
C ILE A 255 -35.24 22.59 -15.62
N LYS A 256 -35.81 23.14 -16.68
CA LYS A 256 -35.44 24.45 -17.22
C LYS A 256 -36.05 25.56 -16.37
N LEU A 257 -35.21 26.47 -15.90
CA LEU A 257 -35.60 27.64 -15.11
C LEU A 257 -35.94 28.85 -16.00
N PRO A 258 -36.70 29.84 -15.47
CA PRO A 258 -37.01 31.08 -16.20
C PRO A 258 -35.77 31.87 -16.65
N ASN A 259 -34.66 31.76 -15.91
CA ASN A 259 -33.38 32.40 -16.25
C ASN A 259 -32.59 31.67 -17.37
N GLY A 260 -33.18 30.63 -17.98
CA GLY A 260 -32.58 29.84 -19.06
C GLY A 260 -31.63 28.72 -18.60
N ARG A 261 -31.34 28.63 -17.30
CA ARG A 261 -30.46 27.61 -16.70
C ARG A 261 -31.24 26.35 -16.35
N TYR A 262 -30.54 25.26 -16.00
CA TYR A 262 -31.15 23.97 -15.67
C TYR A 262 -30.79 23.54 -14.25
N VAL A 263 -31.78 23.05 -13.49
CA VAL A 263 -31.52 22.31 -12.26
C VAL A 263 -31.61 20.81 -12.53
N PHE A 264 -30.79 20.03 -11.84
CA PHE A 264 -30.77 18.57 -11.92
C PHE A 264 -31.37 18.03 -10.64
N LYS A 265 -32.51 17.34 -10.76
CA LYS A 265 -33.26 16.75 -9.65
C LYS A 265 -33.03 15.24 -9.63
N ASN A 266 -32.60 14.71 -8.49
CA ASN A 266 -32.43 13.27 -8.33
C ASN A 266 -33.80 12.56 -8.33
N ALA A 267 -33.88 11.40 -8.98
CA ALA A 267 -35.13 10.65 -9.10
C ALA A 267 -35.66 10.13 -7.75
N VAL A 268 -34.77 9.66 -6.86
CA VAL A 268 -35.13 8.99 -5.61
C VAL A 268 -35.40 10.00 -4.49
N THR A 269 -34.46 10.91 -4.25
CA THR A 269 -34.57 11.85 -3.12
C THR A 269 -35.40 13.09 -3.45
N GLY A 270 -35.53 13.41 -4.73
CA GLY A 270 -36.12 14.67 -5.19
C GLY A 270 -35.27 15.91 -4.90
N LYS A 271 -34.04 15.76 -4.41
CA LYS A 271 -33.11 16.88 -4.15
C LYS A 271 -32.48 17.38 -5.45
N TYR A 272 -32.05 18.64 -5.42
CA TYR A 272 -31.39 19.34 -6.52
C TYR A 272 -29.89 19.45 -6.28
N ILE A 273 -29.08 19.32 -7.33
CA ILE A 273 -27.66 19.67 -7.26
C ILE A 273 -27.53 21.16 -6.90
N THR A 274 -26.80 21.44 -5.82
CA THR A 274 -26.61 22.78 -5.27
C THR A 274 -25.42 23.47 -5.93
N GLN A 275 -25.61 24.69 -6.40
CA GLN A 275 -24.51 25.51 -6.92
C GLN A 275 -23.51 25.88 -5.83
N GLN A 276 -22.27 26.08 -6.22
CA GLN A 276 -21.18 26.47 -5.32
C GLN A 276 -20.60 27.83 -5.65
N ASN A 277 -21.26 28.59 -6.53
CA ASN A 277 -20.87 29.92 -6.94
C ASN A 277 -19.42 29.98 -7.46
N GLY A 278 -18.99 28.90 -8.12
CA GLY A 278 -17.66 28.78 -8.72
C GLY A 278 -16.51 28.42 -7.76
N ALA A 279 -16.80 27.85 -6.59
CA ALA A 279 -15.76 27.26 -5.75
C ALA A 279 -15.05 26.10 -6.47
N THR A 280 -13.72 26.04 -6.39
CA THR A 280 -12.92 24.96 -7.01
C THR A 280 -12.53 23.88 -5.99
N SER A 281 -12.28 22.66 -6.46
CA SER A 281 -11.85 21.51 -5.65
C SER A 281 -12.80 21.12 -4.49
N ARG A 282 -14.06 21.54 -4.58
CA ARG A 282 -15.10 21.24 -3.58
C ARG A 282 -16.16 20.33 -4.20
N THR A 283 -16.49 19.23 -3.53
CA THR A 283 -17.52 18.28 -3.98
C THR A 283 -18.89 18.94 -4.01
N TYR A 284 -19.60 18.78 -5.12
CA TYR A 284 -20.99 19.24 -5.27
C TYR A 284 -21.92 18.49 -4.32
N THR A 285 -22.89 19.22 -3.75
CA THR A 285 -23.86 18.70 -2.78
C THR A 285 -25.29 18.81 -3.33
N THR A 286 -26.24 18.12 -2.70
CA THR A 286 -27.66 18.16 -3.05
C THR A 286 -28.50 18.80 -1.93
N SER A 287 -29.63 19.41 -2.29
CA SER A 287 -30.52 20.09 -1.35
C SER A 287 -31.98 19.97 -1.77
N GLU A 288 -32.91 20.03 -0.81
CA GLU A 288 -34.35 20.12 -1.09
C GLU A 288 -34.71 21.46 -1.77
N THR A 289 -33.91 22.50 -1.52
CA THR A 289 -34.13 23.83 -2.10
C THR A 289 -33.63 23.89 -3.54
N GLN A 290 -34.50 24.34 -4.44
CA GLN A 290 -34.14 24.60 -5.82
C GLN A 290 -33.21 25.82 -5.92
N GLY A 291 -32.01 25.63 -6.49
CA GLY A 291 -31.04 26.71 -6.74
C GLY A 291 -31.28 27.47 -8.06
N ASN A 292 -30.33 28.32 -8.46
CA ASN A 292 -30.38 29.09 -9.72
C ASN A 292 -29.95 28.29 -10.97
N GLY A 293 -29.61 26.99 -10.80
CA GLY A 293 -29.31 26.04 -11.86
C GLY A 293 -27.92 26.21 -12.50
N PHE A 294 -27.60 25.37 -13.47
CA PHE A 294 -26.36 25.35 -14.23
C PHE A 294 -26.66 25.76 -15.67
N GLU A 295 -25.75 26.49 -16.30
CA GLU A 295 -25.80 26.66 -17.75
C GLU A 295 -25.29 25.36 -18.39
N LEU A 296 -26.12 24.73 -19.23
CA LEU A 296 -25.72 23.54 -19.95
C LEU A 296 -25.15 23.94 -21.31
N LYS A 297 -23.82 23.94 -21.41
CA LYS A 297 -23.10 24.40 -22.59
C LYS A 297 -22.65 23.22 -23.43
N LEU A 298 -23.07 23.14 -24.69
CA LEU A 298 -22.52 22.17 -25.63
C LEU A 298 -21.05 22.52 -25.89
N ASN A 299 -20.16 21.55 -25.71
CA ASN A 299 -18.76 21.73 -26.02
C ASN A 299 -18.58 21.79 -27.55
N THR A 300 -18.05 22.91 -28.05
CA THR A 300 -17.87 23.16 -29.48
C THR A 300 -16.44 22.92 -29.97
N SER A 301 -15.55 22.36 -29.14
CA SER A 301 -14.18 22.01 -29.57
C SER A 301 -14.19 20.91 -30.62
N ASP A 302 -15.18 20.01 -30.55
CA ASP A 302 -15.51 19.05 -31.58
C ASP A 302 -16.99 19.19 -31.96
N PRO A 303 -17.32 19.66 -33.17
CA PRO A 303 -18.69 19.92 -33.56
C PRO A 303 -19.50 18.66 -33.85
N TYR A 304 -18.97 17.44 -33.67
CA TYR A 304 -19.70 16.19 -33.91
C TYR A 304 -20.03 15.41 -32.63
N LEU A 305 -19.41 15.77 -31.49
CA LEU A 305 -19.68 15.13 -30.20
C LEU A 305 -20.83 15.83 -29.44
N MET A 306 -21.50 15.07 -28.58
CA MET A 306 -22.59 15.54 -27.70
C MET A 306 -22.12 15.67 -26.26
N ASN A 307 -20.99 16.35 -26.08
CA ASN A 307 -20.37 16.57 -24.79
C ASN A 307 -20.85 17.91 -24.24
N TYR A 308 -21.30 17.92 -23.00
CA TYR A 308 -21.82 19.11 -22.34
C TYR A 308 -20.99 19.45 -21.12
N GLU A 309 -20.82 20.75 -20.89
CA GLU A 309 -20.30 21.29 -19.64
C GLU A 309 -21.48 21.82 -18.83
N MET A 310 -21.53 21.44 -17.55
CA MET A 310 -22.52 21.95 -16.60
C MET A 310 -21.90 23.13 -15.83
N VAL A 311 -22.07 24.33 -16.38
CA VAL A 311 -21.40 25.56 -15.92
C VAL A 311 -22.15 26.18 -14.74
N ASP A 312 -21.43 26.42 -13.66
CA ASP A 312 -21.93 27.02 -12.42
C ASP A 312 -21.73 28.55 -12.42
N ALA A 313 -20.60 29.05 -11.95
CA ALA A 313 -20.31 30.49 -11.97
C ALA A 313 -18.80 30.69 -12.10
N ASN A 314 -18.37 31.91 -12.44
CA ASN A 314 -16.94 32.28 -12.52
C ASN A 314 -16.11 31.36 -13.44
N ASN A 315 -16.72 30.89 -14.54
CA ASN A 315 -16.10 29.96 -15.49
C ASN A 315 -15.70 28.61 -14.85
N VAL A 316 -16.40 28.19 -13.80
CA VAL A 316 -16.26 26.89 -13.11
C VAL A 316 -17.51 26.06 -13.37
N GLY A 317 -17.34 24.77 -13.58
CA GLY A 317 -18.41 23.80 -13.78
C GLY A 317 -18.16 22.50 -13.02
N ILE A 318 -19.09 21.55 -13.18
CA ILE A 318 -19.00 20.23 -12.56
C ILE A 318 -17.91 19.40 -13.26
N HIS A 319 -16.90 18.99 -12.51
CA HIS A 319 -15.70 18.30 -12.98
C HIS A 319 -15.54 16.95 -12.26
N CYS A 320 -15.31 15.86 -13.00
CA CYS A 320 -15.03 14.54 -12.42
C CYS A 320 -13.56 14.41 -12.01
N ALA A 321 -13.22 14.60 -10.73
CA ALA A 321 -11.83 14.65 -10.28
C ALA A 321 -11.26 13.27 -9.91
N ALA A 322 -10.43 12.67 -10.76
CA ALA A 322 -9.71 11.42 -10.44
C ALA A 322 -8.84 11.54 -9.17
N SER A 323 -8.25 12.72 -8.93
CA SER A 323 -7.47 13.01 -7.71
C SER A 323 -8.30 13.08 -6.43
N GLN A 324 -9.63 13.15 -6.54
CA GLN A 324 -10.58 13.21 -5.42
C GLN A 324 -11.51 11.98 -5.45
N GLY A 325 -10.97 10.80 -5.79
CA GLY A 325 -11.76 9.57 -5.83
C GLY A 325 -12.86 9.57 -6.90
N TYR A 326 -12.69 10.34 -7.97
CA TYR A 326 -13.69 10.55 -9.03
C TYR A 326 -14.97 11.25 -8.55
N HIS A 327 -14.92 12.05 -7.48
CA HIS A 327 -16.06 12.85 -7.03
C HIS A 327 -16.29 14.04 -7.98
N PRO A 328 -17.56 14.41 -8.29
CA PRO A 328 -17.88 15.64 -9.00
C PRO A 328 -17.59 16.87 -8.12
N VAL A 329 -16.57 17.64 -8.50
CA VAL A 329 -16.11 18.86 -7.82
C VAL A 329 -16.20 20.07 -8.75
N GLY A 330 -16.09 21.28 -8.21
CA GLY A 330 -15.91 22.48 -9.05
C GLY A 330 -14.53 22.56 -9.70
N TRP A 331 -14.46 22.76 -11.01
CA TRP A 331 -13.21 23.14 -11.71
C TRP A 331 -13.45 24.02 -12.94
N TYR A 332 -12.41 24.68 -13.43
CA TYR A 332 -12.50 25.56 -14.59
C TYR A 332 -12.97 24.82 -15.84
N VAL A 333 -14.00 25.36 -16.50
CA VAL A 333 -14.55 24.82 -17.75
C VAL A 333 -13.50 24.84 -18.87
N GLY A 334 -13.64 23.95 -19.85
CA GLY A 334 -12.67 23.70 -20.92
C GLY A 334 -11.75 22.51 -20.64
N SER A 335 -11.67 22.00 -19.40
CA SER A 335 -10.92 20.79 -19.07
C SER A 335 -11.66 19.51 -19.54
N GLU A 336 -10.92 18.46 -19.92
CA GLU A 336 -11.50 17.19 -20.40
C GLU A 336 -12.51 16.61 -19.40
N ALA A 337 -12.18 16.60 -18.11
CA ALA A 337 -13.05 16.05 -17.07
C ALA A 337 -14.28 16.92 -16.69
N ASN A 338 -14.50 18.07 -17.35
CA ASN A 338 -15.79 18.78 -17.34
C ASN A 338 -16.76 18.30 -18.41
N LYS A 339 -16.36 17.38 -19.29
CA LYS A 339 -17.21 16.88 -20.37
C LYS A 339 -18.09 15.75 -19.87
N TRP A 340 -19.41 15.96 -19.98
CA TRP A 340 -20.43 14.99 -19.61
C TRP A 340 -21.31 14.66 -20.81
N VAL A 341 -21.67 13.38 -20.94
CA VAL A 341 -22.68 12.92 -21.89
C VAL A 341 -23.94 12.50 -21.14
N PHE A 342 -25.09 12.68 -21.79
CA PHE A 342 -26.39 12.33 -21.23
C PHE A 342 -26.96 11.16 -22.02
N LYS A 343 -27.44 10.14 -21.31
CA LYS A 343 -28.14 8.99 -21.88
C LYS A 343 -29.52 8.89 -21.25
N VAL A 344 -30.52 8.49 -22.03
CA VAL A 344 -31.88 8.28 -21.49
C VAL A 344 -31.86 7.11 -20.52
N ALA A 345 -32.28 7.32 -19.28
CA ALA A 345 -32.44 6.27 -18.29
C ALA A 345 -33.88 5.75 -18.32
N THR A 346 -34.04 4.43 -18.41
CA THR A 346 -35.35 3.78 -18.29
C THR A 346 -35.70 3.62 -16.81
N VAL A 347 -36.81 4.22 -16.40
CA VAL A 347 -37.28 4.21 -15.00
C VAL A 347 -38.64 3.54 -14.92
N ASP A 348 -38.70 2.42 -14.20
CA ASP A 348 -39.94 1.75 -13.81
C ASP A 348 -40.57 2.52 -12.64
N GLN A 349 -41.82 2.95 -12.81
CA GLN A 349 -42.50 3.80 -11.83
C GLN A 349 -42.77 3.07 -10.51
N ASN A 350 -43.02 1.77 -10.52
CA ASN A 350 -43.25 0.99 -9.29
C ASN A 350 -41.94 0.82 -8.51
N LYS A 351 -40.84 0.51 -9.20
CA LYS A 351 -39.50 0.45 -8.58
C LYS A 351 -39.06 1.80 -8.04
N LEU A 352 -39.31 2.89 -8.78
CA LEU A 352 -39.00 4.23 -8.32
C LEU A 352 -39.77 4.60 -7.07
N LYS A 353 -41.07 4.32 -7.04
CA LYS A 353 -41.90 4.53 -5.85
C LYS A 353 -41.34 3.75 -4.66
N ALA A 354 -40.99 2.48 -4.84
CA ALA A 354 -40.41 1.66 -3.78
C ALA A 354 -39.09 2.24 -3.24
N GLN A 355 -38.18 2.69 -4.11
CA GLN A 355 -36.91 3.31 -3.69
C GLN A 355 -37.11 4.65 -2.98
N HIS A 356 -38.05 5.47 -3.44
CA HIS A 356 -38.41 6.72 -2.78
C HIS A 356 -39.02 6.49 -1.39
N ASP A 357 -39.92 5.51 -1.26
CA ASP A 357 -40.53 5.16 0.02
C ASP A 357 -39.48 4.58 0.99
N ALA A 358 -38.56 3.75 0.49
CA ALA A 358 -37.42 3.26 1.26
C ALA A 358 -36.51 4.42 1.73
N TYR A 359 -36.14 5.35 0.85
CA TYR A 359 -35.36 6.53 1.23
C TYR A 359 -36.05 7.35 2.33
N LYS A 360 -37.36 7.60 2.19
CA LYS A 360 -38.13 8.34 3.20
C LYS A 360 -38.13 7.65 4.55
N ALA A 361 -38.32 6.33 4.58
CA ALA A 361 -38.28 5.56 5.83
C ALA A 361 -36.91 5.67 6.52
N ARG A 362 -35.81 5.56 5.76
CA ARG A 362 -34.43 5.66 6.27
C ARG A 362 -34.10 7.06 6.79
N PHE A 363 -34.55 8.08 6.05
CA PHE A 363 -34.38 9.47 6.46
C PHE A 363 -35.18 9.80 7.72
N ASP A 364 -36.40 9.26 7.85
CA ASP A 364 -37.21 9.41 9.06
C ASP A 364 -36.56 8.73 10.28
N LEU A 365 -36.06 7.49 10.11
CA LEU A 365 -35.36 6.75 11.17
C LEU A 365 -34.18 7.53 11.76
N THR A 366 -33.37 8.16 10.90
CA THR A 366 -32.21 8.94 11.37
C THR A 366 -32.59 10.26 12.00
N LYS A 367 -33.53 11.00 11.38
CA LYS A 367 -33.98 12.30 11.89
C LYS A 367 -34.70 12.19 13.23
N ASN A 368 -35.45 11.11 13.44
CA ASN A 368 -36.31 10.90 14.60
C ASN A 368 -35.77 9.84 15.58
N ALA A 369 -34.47 9.48 15.49
CA ALA A 369 -33.87 8.44 16.31
C ALA A 369 -34.07 8.62 17.83
N ASN A 370 -34.01 9.85 18.35
CA ASN A 370 -34.26 10.14 19.77
C ASN A 370 -35.71 9.82 20.17
N THR A 371 -36.67 10.28 19.36
CA THR A 371 -38.10 10.01 19.58
C THR A 371 -38.39 8.51 19.61
N TYR A 372 -37.74 7.74 18.73
CA TYR A 372 -37.86 6.29 18.72
C TYR A 372 -37.18 5.63 19.92
N ALA A 373 -36.01 6.13 20.33
CA ALA A 373 -35.33 5.65 21.54
C ALA A 373 -36.24 5.79 22.78
N ASP A 374 -36.87 6.96 22.98
CA ASP A 374 -37.75 7.23 24.11
C ASP A 374 -38.94 6.27 24.17
N LYS A 375 -39.55 5.98 23.01
CA LYS A 375 -40.66 5.01 22.90
C LYS A 375 -40.21 3.59 23.23
N MET A 376 -39.02 3.19 22.79
CA MET A 376 -38.48 1.85 23.01
C MET A 376 -38.17 1.55 24.47
N VAL A 377 -37.90 2.55 25.32
CA VAL A 377 -37.55 2.34 26.75
C VAL A 377 -38.61 1.49 27.48
N SER A 378 -39.89 1.67 27.17
CA SER A 378 -40.98 0.91 27.81
C SER A 378 -41.00 -0.59 27.51
N TYR A 379 -40.25 -1.03 26.49
CA TYR A 379 -40.24 -2.42 26.01
C TYR A 379 -39.08 -3.25 26.56
N PHE A 380 -38.03 -2.63 27.09
CA PHE A 380 -36.81 -3.32 27.54
C PHE A 380 -36.48 -3.03 29.01
N THR A 381 -35.79 -3.96 29.66
CA THR A 381 -35.28 -3.80 31.03
C THR A 381 -34.01 -2.95 31.10
N ASN A 382 -33.32 -2.78 29.97
CA ASN A 382 -32.03 -2.13 29.88
C ASN A 382 -31.82 -1.40 28.53
N SER A 383 -30.92 -0.41 28.50
CA SER A 383 -30.64 0.40 27.31
C SER A 383 -29.89 -0.33 26.20
N ALA A 384 -29.32 -1.51 26.45
CA ALA A 384 -28.74 -2.36 25.42
C ALA A 384 -29.80 -3.15 24.65
N ALA A 385 -31.08 -3.07 25.05
CA ALA A 385 -32.18 -3.77 24.41
C ALA A 385 -31.95 -5.29 24.29
N THR A 386 -31.42 -5.90 25.36
CA THR A 386 -31.05 -7.34 25.38
C THR A 386 -32.09 -8.22 26.08
N GLU A 387 -33.03 -7.61 26.80
CA GLU A 387 -34.10 -8.28 27.55
C GLU A 387 -35.34 -7.39 27.58
N VAL A 388 -36.51 -7.99 27.28
CA VAL A 388 -37.79 -7.28 27.29
C VAL A 388 -38.40 -7.24 28.69
N THR A 389 -39.29 -6.28 28.96
CA THR A 389 -40.02 -6.22 30.24
C THR A 389 -40.93 -7.44 30.43
N ALA A 390 -41.30 -7.74 31.68
CA ALA A 390 -42.19 -8.85 32.02
C ALA A 390 -43.55 -8.75 31.29
N ASP A 391 -44.11 -7.55 31.19
CA ASP A 391 -45.36 -7.29 30.50
C ASP A 391 -45.25 -7.63 29.00
N VAL A 392 -44.16 -7.20 28.35
CA VAL A 392 -43.89 -7.53 26.95
C VAL A 392 -43.68 -9.03 26.76
N GLN A 393 -43.00 -9.69 27.69
CA GLN A 393 -42.76 -11.13 27.63
C GLN A 393 -44.08 -11.94 27.69
N GLN A 394 -45.06 -11.46 28.45
CA GLN A 394 -46.37 -12.11 28.61
C GLN A 394 -47.35 -11.81 27.47
N MET A 395 -47.16 -10.71 26.71
CA MET A 395 -47.99 -10.41 25.55
C MET A 395 -47.78 -11.43 24.43
N ASN A 396 -48.87 -11.77 23.71
CA ASN A 396 -48.74 -12.49 22.46
C ASN A 396 -48.23 -11.57 21.33
N ASP A 397 -47.64 -12.15 20.30
CA ASP A 397 -46.97 -11.39 19.23
C ASP A 397 -47.91 -10.46 18.45
N ALA A 398 -49.18 -10.84 18.26
CA ALA A 398 -50.14 -10.01 17.54
C ALA A 398 -50.50 -8.75 18.35
N ALA A 399 -50.82 -8.92 19.64
CA ALA A 399 -51.10 -7.82 20.55
C ALA A 399 -49.89 -6.88 20.71
N LEU A 400 -48.68 -7.44 20.76
CA LEU A 400 -47.46 -6.65 20.84
C LEU A 400 -47.22 -5.84 19.56
N LYS A 401 -47.43 -6.41 18.38
CA LYS A 401 -47.35 -5.67 17.10
C LYS A 401 -48.37 -4.53 17.01
N GLU A 402 -49.60 -4.77 17.43
CA GLU A 402 -50.64 -3.73 17.49
C GLU A 402 -50.22 -2.59 18.42
N LYS A 403 -49.73 -2.93 19.63
CA LYS A 403 -49.23 -1.93 20.58
C LYS A 403 -48.06 -1.11 20.02
N MET A 404 -47.05 -1.76 19.45
CA MET A 404 -45.89 -1.05 18.88
C MET A 404 -46.28 -0.16 17.70
N SER A 405 -47.23 -0.61 16.89
CA SER A 405 -47.78 0.19 15.79
C SER A 405 -48.57 1.39 16.30
N ALA A 406 -49.38 1.22 17.35
CA ALA A 406 -50.09 2.32 18.02
C ALA A 406 -49.14 3.34 18.67
N ASP A 407 -48.02 2.87 19.23
CA ASP A 407 -46.95 3.71 19.76
C ASP A 407 -46.14 4.39 18.63
N GLY A 408 -46.38 4.01 17.37
CA GLY A 408 -45.73 4.59 16.19
C GLY A 408 -44.26 4.20 16.06
N LEU A 409 -43.91 2.96 16.41
CA LEU A 409 -42.58 2.40 16.14
C LEU A 409 -42.49 1.91 14.69
N PRO A 410 -41.41 2.22 13.96
CA PRO A 410 -41.19 1.71 12.62
C PRO A 410 -40.89 0.21 12.62
N GLN A 411 -41.22 -0.48 11.53
CA GLN A 411 -41.16 -1.95 11.43
C GLN A 411 -39.83 -2.54 11.88
N GLY A 412 -38.69 -1.97 11.48
CA GLY A 412 -37.38 -2.49 11.87
C GLY A 412 -37.16 -2.52 13.38
N LEU A 413 -37.67 -1.53 14.14
CA LEU A 413 -37.57 -1.52 15.61
C LEU A 413 -38.56 -2.48 16.26
N GLN A 414 -39.74 -2.68 15.64
CA GLN A 414 -40.70 -3.70 16.07
C GLN A 414 -40.09 -5.11 15.95
N ASP A 415 -39.38 -5.36 14.85
CA ASP A 415 -38.73 -6.65 14.59
C ASP A 415 -37.63 -6.94 15.63
N VAL A 416 -36.87 -5.92 16.04
CA VAL A 416 -35.89 -6.05 17.13
C VAL A 416 -36.57 -6.46 18.45
N ILE A 417 -37.64 -5.78 18.85
CA ILE A 417 -38.37 -6.10 20.09
C ILE A 417 -38.89 -7.54 20.07
N LEU A 418 -39.52 -7.96 18.97
CA LEU A 418 -40.04 -9.33 18.82
C LEU A 418 -38.93 -10.37 18.84
N LYS A 419 -37.81 -10.09 18.17
CA LYS A 419 -36.65 -11.00 18.13
C LYS A 419 -36.10 -11.25 19.53
N ILE A 420 -35.96 -10.20 20.34
CA ILE A 420 -35.45 -10.30 21.72
C ILE A 420 -36.47 -10.99 22.63
N LYS A 421 -37.75 -10.64 22.55
CA LYS A 421 -38.82 -11.33 23.29
C LYS A 421 -38.84 -12.84 23.04
N ASN A 422 -38.77 -13.22 21.76
CA ASN A 422 -38.92 -14.61 21.35
C ASN A 422 -37.59 -15.36 21.30
N GLN A 423 -36.47 -14.70 21.60
CA GLN A 423 -35.11 -15.21 21.41
C GLN A 423 -34.93 -15.88 20.04
N ASN A 424 -35.47 -15.24 19.00
CA ASN A 424 -35.51 -15.79 17.65
C ASN A 424 -34.19 -15.55 16.92
N TRP A 425 -33.18 -16.34 17.31
CA TRP A 425 -31.86 -16.34 16.69
C TRP A 425 -31.79 -17.37 15.56
N GLN A 426 -31.04 -17.04 14.51
CA GLN A 426 -30.70 -17.90 13.40
C GLN A 426 -30.05 -19.17 13.94
N ARG A 427 -30.58 -20.31 13.50
CA ARG A 427 -30.05 -21.63 13.83
C ARG A 427 -29.02 -22.04 12.79
N TYR A 428 -27.87 -22.48 13.27
CA TYR A 428 -26.76 -22.96 12.45
C TYR A 428 -26.61 -24.48 12.59
N HIS A 429 -25.96 -25.11 11.62
CA HIS A 429 -25.85 -26.57 11.54
C HIS A 429 -25.10 -27.15 12.75
N SER A 430 -24.07 -26.44 13.24
CA SER A 430 -23.31 -26.83 14.42
C SER A 430 -24.07 -26.73 15.75
N GLY A 431 -25.25 -26.10 15.76
CA GLY A 431 -25.99 -25.79 16.99
C GLY A 431 -25.45 -24.59 17.77
N ARG A 432 -24.36 -23.95 17.32
CA ARG A 432 -23.84 -22.73 17.96
C ARG A 432 -24.74 -21.53 17.68
N ASN A 433 -24.93 -20.70 18.70
CA ASN A 433 -25.68 -19.45 18.57
C ASN A 433 -24.77 -18.29 18.13
N TRP A 434 -24.20 -18.41 16.93
CA TRP A 434 -23.34 -17.39 16.36
C TRP A 434 -24.03 -16.04 16.26
N GLU A 435 -25.33 -16.02 15.93
CA GLU A 435 -26.04 -14.76 15.76
C GLU A 435 -26.07 -13.96 17.06
N LYS A 436 -26.47 -14.57 18.17
CA LYS A 436 -26.48 -13.88 19.46
C LYS A 436 -25.08 -13.44 19.88
N GLN A 437 -24.08 -14.29 19.68
CA GLN A 437 -22.68 -14.03 20.06
C GLN A 437 -22.11 -12.79 19.37
N PHE A 438 -22.39 -12.59 18.08
CA PHE A 438 -21.84 -11.47 17.32
C PHE A 438 -22.73 -10.21 17.39
N ARG A 439 -24.03 -10.36 17.64
CA ARG A 439 -24.93 -9.21 17.79
C ARG A 439 -24.86 -8.57 19.17
N ILE A 440 -24.66 -9.34 20.24
CA ILE A 440 -24.61 -8.84 21.61
C ILE A 440 -23.24 -9.16 22.20
N ALA A 441 -22.40 -8.14 22.34
CA ALA A 441 -21.04 -8.31 22.83
C ALA A 441 -20.57 -7.16 23.73
N SER A 442 -19.58 -7.47 24.57
CA SER A 442 -18.85 -6.50 25.38
C SER A 442 -17.60 -6.04 24.63
N TYR A 443 -17.36 -4.73 24.60
CA TYR A 443 -16.25 -4.11 23.88
C TYR A 443 -15.35 -3.33 24.83
N LYS A 444 -14.07 -3.71 24.88
CA LYS A 444 -13.05 -3.04 25.70
C LYS A 444 -12.54 -1.75 25.07
N ALA A 445 -12.08 -0.84 25.92
CA ALA A 445 -11.45 0.41 25.51
C ALA A 445 -10.06 0.17 24.91
N TYR A 446 -9.71 0.98 23.91
CA TYR A 446 -8.37 1.09 23.36
C TYR A 446 -7.78 2.48 23.60
N SER A 447 -6.45 2.57 23.69
CA SER A 447 -5.76 3.85 23.78
C SER A 447 -5.73 4.59 22.44
N GLU A 448 -5.36 5.87 22.47
CA GLU A 448 -5.34 6.76 21.31
C GLU A 448 -4.39 6.23 20.21
N TYR A 449 -4.90 6.00 19.01
CA TYR A 449 -4.12 5.43 17.90
C TYR A 449 -3.34 6.48 17.09
N LYS A 450 -3.66 7.78 17.23
CA LYS A 450 -3.05 8.87 16.47
C LYS A 450 -1.56 9.04 16.73
N TYR A 451 -0.82 9.46 15.71
CA TYR A 451 0.63 9.61 15.73
C TYR A 451 1.11 10.47 16.89
N ASP A 452 0.50 11.64 17.11
CA ASP A 452 0.89 12.60 18.15
C ASP A 452 0.57 12.14 19.59
N ALA A 453 -0.02 10.95 19.77
CA ALA A 453 -0.22 10.31 21.06
C ALA A 453 0.88 9.26 21.35
N TRP A 454 0.49 8.00 21.57
CA TRP A 454 1.41 6.93 21.92
C TRP A 454 2.44 6.62 20.83
N ALA A 455 2.04 6.64 19.56
CA ALA A 455 2.88 6.17 18.46
C ALA A 455 4.20 6.94 18.37
N ARG A 456 4.13 8.29 18.28
CA ARG A 456 5.32 9.15 18.28
C ARG A 456 6.14 8.94 19.55
N SER A 457 5.52 8.95 20.73
CA SER A 457 6.24 8.78 22.01
C SER A 457 7.01 7.46 22.09
N MET A 458 6.44 6.38 21.55
CA MET A 458 7.02 5.04 21.54
C MET A 458 8.08 4.85 20.45
N GLY A 459 8.07 5.70 19.41
CA GLY A 459 9.00 5.63 18.28
C GLY A 459 8.44 4.93 17.05
N ILE A 460 7.13 4.81 16.96
CA ILE A 460 6.40 4.30 15.79
C ILE A 460 6.29 5.44 14.76
N GLY A 461 6.39 5.11 13.47
CA GLY A 461 6.43 6.11 12.39
C GLY A 461 5.11 6.62 11.88
N TYR A 462 4.01 5.98 12.26
CA TYR A 462 2.69 6.29 11.75
C TYR A 462 1.63 6.19 12.86
N ASP A 463 0.38 6.55 12.56
CA ASP A 463 -0.74 6.20 13.44
C ASP A 463 -0.78 4.66 13.60
N TYR A 464 -1.11 4.20 14.79
CA TYR A 464 -1.55 2.82 15.01
C TYR A 464 -2.86 2.52 14.25
N GLY A 465 -3.20 1.23 14.16
CA GLY A 465 -4.44 0.77 13.58
C GLY A 465 -5.68 1.25 14.33
N ASN A 466 -6.70 1.67 13.59
CA ASN A 466 -7.99 2.06 14.12
C ASN A 466 -9.02 0.90 14.09
N LEU A 467 -8.76 -0.16 13.32
CA LEU A 467 -9.58 -1.37 13.30
C LEU A 467 -9.28 -2.22 14.53
N THR A 468 -9.95 -1.93 15.65
CA THR A 468 -9.62 -2.50 16.98
C THR A 468 -10.60 -3.58 17.43
N ASN A 469 -11.91 -3.30 17.36
CA ASN A 469 -12.96 -4.25 17.75
C ASN A 469 -13.85 -4.63 16.56
N PRO A 470 -13.53 -5.71 15.81
CA PRO A 470 -14.47 -6.27 14.85
C PRO A 470 -15.74 -6.76 15.55
N THR A 471 -16.89 -6.58 14.90
CA THR A 471 -18.19 -7.02 15.44
C THR A 471 -18.61 -8.39 14.92
N GLY A 472 -18.12 -8.78 13.74
CA GLY A 472 -18.63 -9.95 13.02
C GLY A 472 -19.93 -9.68 12.26
N ILE A 473 -20.36 -8.43 12.18
CA ILE A 473 -21.50 -8.00 11.36
C ILE A 473 -20.98 -7.37 10.06
N THR A 474 -21.61 -7.74 8.95
CA THR A 474 -21.44 -7.09 7.65
C THR A 474 -22.79 -6.51 7.22
N VAL A 475 -22.76 -5.31 6.67
CA VAL A 475 -23.91 -4.61 6.11
C VAL A 475 -23.77 -4.48 4.61
N LEU A 476 -24.84 -4.80 3.88
CA LEU A 476 -24.93 -4.59 2.43
C LEU A 476 -25.49 -3.21 2.10
N ASP A 477 -25.35 -2.82 0.83
CA ASP A 477 -25.87 -1.54 0.36
C ASP A 477 -27.36 -1.41 0.67
N GLY A 478 -27.73 -0.30 1.31
CA GLY A 478 -29.12 -0.03 1.72
C GLY A 478 -29.57 -0.66 3.04
N GLU A 479 -28.79 -1.54 3.67
CA GLU A 479 -29.10 -2.10 4.99
C GLU A 479 -28.67 -1.17 6.13
N ASP A 480 -29.58 -0.75 7.00
CA ASP A 480 -29.24 0.12 8.13
C ASP A 480 -28.95 -0.68 9.41
N LEU A 481 -28.16 -0.08 10.30
CA LEU A 481 -27.84 -0.63 11.61
C LEU A 481 -28.63 0.07 12.72
N PHE A 482 -29.12 -0.73 13.66
CA PHE A 482 -29.63 -0.30 14.96
C PHE A 482 -28.61 -0.70 16.03
N VAL A 483 -27.97 0.29 16.66
CA VAL A 483 -26.90 0.07 17.63
C VAL A 483 -27.35 0.56 18.99
N PHE A 484 -27.51 -0.36 19.93
CA PHE A 484 -27.95 -0.10 21.30
C PHE A 484 -26.76 -0.15 22.24
N VAL A 485 -26.43 0.99 22.85
CA VAL A 485 -25.34 1.10 23.82
C VAL A 485 -25.94 1.04 25.23
N GLY A 486 -25.59 0.03 26.02
CA GLY A 486 -26.22 -0.22 27.32
C GLY A 486 -25.84 0.79 28.40
N ASP A 487 -24.57 1.15 28.44
CA ASP A 487 -23.97 1.92 29.53
C ASP A 487 -23.69 3.36 29.12
N ASP A 488 -23.54 4.25 30.11
CA ASP A 488 -23.00 5.59 29.87
C ASP A 488 -21.55 5.49 29.41
N ILE A 489 -21.22 6.25 28.37
CA ILE A 489 -19.86 6.34 27.84
C ILE A 489 -19.00 7.09 28.89
N PRO A 490 -17.90 6.51 29.40
CA PRO A 490 -17.09 7.14 30.42
C PRO A 490 -16.57 8.53 30.00
N ASN A 491 -16.47 9.44 30.97
CA ASN A 491 -16.00 10.81 30.72
C ASN A 491 -14.63 10.84 30.01
N ASN A 492 -14.55 11.65 28.95
CA ASN A 492 -13.42 11.81 28.03
C ASN A 492 -13.14 10.61 27.11
N ALA A 493 -13.93 9.55 27.12
CA ALA A 493 -13.86 8.48 26.12
C ALA A 493 -14.66 8.84 24.86
N THR A 494 -14.30 8.26 23.72
CA THR A 494 -15.08 8.35 22.49
C THR A 494 -15.57 6.97 22.07
N LEU A 495 -16.82 6.89 21.63
CA LEU A 495 -17.42 5.66 21.11
C LEU A 495 -18.04 5.92 19.74
N GLN A 496 -17.61 5.14 18.75
CA GLN A 496 -18.07 5.25 17.37
C GLN A 496 -18.31 3.86 16.77
N ILE A 497 -19.20 3.78 15.78
CA ILE A 497 -19.16 2.69 14.78
C ILE A 497 -18.31 3.16 13.60
N GLU A 498 -17.48 2.25 13.09
CA GLU A 498 -16.74 2.43 11.84
C GLU A 498 -17.22 1.40 10.81
N LEU A 499 -17.61 1.88 9.62
CA LEU A 499 -18.00 1.05 8.48
C LEU A 499 -16.85 0.99 7.47
N VAL A 500 -16.33 -0.22 7.22
CA VAL A 500 -15.08 -0.43 6.48
C VAL A 500 -15.31 -1.37 5.28
N PRO A 501 -15.12 -0.90 4.05
CA PRO A 501 -15.19 -1.75 2.86
C PRO A 501 -13.87 -2.51 2.65
N LEU A 502 -13.94 -3.64 1.93
CA LEU A 502 -12.72 -4.34 1.48
C LEU A 502 -11.90 -3.44 0.54
N GLY A 503 -10.58 -3.49 0.65
CA GLY A 503 -9.67 -2.81 -0.28
C GLY A 503 -9.40 -1.34 0.04
N THR A 504 -9.98 -0.80 1.12
CA THR A 504 -9.70 0.59 1.52
C THR A 504 -8.31 0.73 2.16
N ARG A 505 -7.56 1.74 1.71
CA ARG A 505 -6.35 2.23 2.40
C ARG A 505 -6.70 3.25 3.49
N SER A 506 -7.84 3.90 3.38
CA SER A 506 -8.29 4.93 4.32
C SER A 506 -9.10 4.32 5.45
N ALA A 507 -9.13 4.99 6.60
CA ALA A 507 -10.11 4.68 7.64
C ALA A 507 -11.54 4.65 7.07
N GLY A 508 -12.37 3.78 7.62
CA GLY A 508 -13.77 3.67 7.25
C GLY A 508 -14.58 4.91 7.64
N LYS A 509 -15.89 4.83 7.41
CA LYS A 509 -16.81 5.91 7.78
C LYS A 509 -17.21 5.80 9.25
N PHE A 510 -16.95 6.85 10.02
CA PHE A 510 -17.25 6.91 11.45
C PHE A 510 -18.61 7.53 11.77
N TYR A 511 -19.29 6.97 12.76
CA TYR A 511 -20.53 7.48 13.32
C TYR A 511 -20.44 7.50 14.85
N ASN A 512 -20.59 8.68 15.45
CA ASN A 512 -20.59 8.83 16.91
C ASN A 512 -21.81 8.11 17.52
N LEU A 513 -21.58 7.38 18.60
CA LEU A 513 -22.62 6.71 19.35
C LEU A 513 -22.91 7.43 20.66
N LYS A 514 -24.13 7.23 21.16
CA LYS A 514 -24.58 7.60 22.51
C LYS A 514 -25.23 6.39 23.20
N LYS A 515 -25.46 6.49 24.51
CA LYS A 515 -26.28 5.52 25.25
C LYS A 515 -27.67 5.36 24.62
N GLY A 516 -28.20 4.14 24.62
CA GLY A 516 -29.47 3.79 23.99
C GLY A 516 -29.35 3.59 22.49
N LEU A 517 -30.45 3.82 21.77
CA LEU A 517 -30.56 3.58 20.33
C LEU A 517 -29.76 4.60 19.49
N ASN A 518 -29.01 4.07 18.54
CA ASN A 518 -28.35 4.79 17.45
C ASN A 518 -28.76 4.15 16.12
N VAL A 519 -29.01 4.97 15.11
CA VAL A 519 -29.31 4.51 13.75
C VAL A 519 -28.16 4.91 12.84
N VAL A 520 -27.52 3.93 12.21
CA VAL A 520 -26.39 4.16 11.28
C VAL A 520 -26.81 3.72 9.89
N LEU A 521 -26.76 4.65 8.94
CA LEU A 521 -27.07 4.37 7.54
C LEU A 521 -25.85 3.83 6.82
N ASN A 522 -26.06 2.80 6.01
CA ASN A 522 -25.00 2.17 5.22
C ASN A 522 -25.17 2.43 3.72
N GLU A 523 -24.02 2.48 3.05
CA GLU A 523 -23.87 2.46 1.60
C GLU A 523 -22.69 1.55 1.23
N GLY A 524 -22.88 0.71 0.21
CA GLY A 524 -21.93 -0.33 -0.16
C GLY A 524 -21.89 -1.48 0.84
N GLU A 525 -21.00 -2.43 0.60
CA GLU A 525 -20.79 -3.55 1.52
C GLU A 525 -19.66 -3.22 2.51
N ASN A 526 -19.97 -3.18 3.79
CA ASN A 526 -19.02 -2.80 4.84
C ASN A 526 -19.01 -3.79 6.00
N ASN A 527 -17.81 -4.05 6.52
CA ASN A 527 -17.62 -4.69 7.81
C ASN A 527 -17.75 -3.65 8.93
N VAL A 528 -18.38 -4.04 10.02
CA VAL A 528 -18.69 -3.13 11.14
C VAL A 528 -17.67 -3.31 12.26
N PHE A 529 -17.05 -2.21 12.69
CA PHE A 529 -16.15 -2.16 13.84
C PHE A 529 -16.69 -1.21 14.92
N VAL A 530 -16.44 -1.53 16.18
CA VAL A 530 -16.64 -0.62 17.31
C VAL A 530 -15.31 0.08 17.59
N ASN A 531 -15.29 1.40 17.48
CA ASN A 531 -14.14 2.21 17.85
C ASN A 531 -14.39 2.85 19.21
N TYR A 532 -13.88 2.21 20.27
CA TYR A 532 -14.01 2.68 21.65
C TYR A 532 -12.65 3.13 22.18
N ILE A 533 -12.41 4.44 22.20
CA ILE A 533 -11.15 5.03 22.66
C ILE A 533 -11.32 5.55 24.08
N GLY A 534 -10.53 4.99 24.99
CA GLY A 534 -10.33 5.52 26.34
C GLY A 534 -8.96 6.19 26.40
N PRO A 535 -8.88 7.53 26.31
CA PRO A 535 -7.60 8.22 26.29
C PRO A 535 -6.76 7.89 27.52
N THR A 536 -5.45 7.68 27.37
CA THR A 536 -4.50 7.42 28.48
C THR A 536 -3.19 8.18 28.31
N PHE A 537 -2.95 8.75 27.13
CA PHE A 537 -1.72 9.47 26.87
C PHE A 537 -1.71 10.80 27.61
N GLN A 538 -0.74 10.98 28.50
CA GLN A 538 -0.49 12.23 29.24
C GLN A 538 -1.71 12.80 30.01
N ASN A 539 -2.68 11.96 30.39
CA ASN A 539 -3.91 12.42 31.04
C ASN A 539 -4.13 11.84 32.46
N GLY A 540 -3.18 11.07 32.97
CA GLY A 540 -3.22 10.47 34.31
C GLY A 540 -4.08 9.21 34.47
N LYS A 541 -4.83 8.80 33.44
CA LYS A 541 -5.68 7.59 33.45
C LYS A 541 -4.95 6.35 32.94
N ALA A 542 -5.52 5.19 33.24
CA ALA A 542 -5.15 3.88 32.72
C ALA A 542 -6.36 3.24 32.02
N LEU A 543 -6.12 2.21 31.19
CA LEU A 543 -7.18 1.52 30.45
C LEU A 543 -8.22 0.89 31.39
N LYS A 544 -7.81 0.44 32.58
CA LYS A 544 -8.70 -0.08 33.62
C LYS A 544 -9.73 0.94 34.16
N ASP A 545 -9.51 2.23 33.93
CA ASP A 545 -10.44 3.30 34.33
C ASP A 545 -11.61 3.44 33.34
N TYR A 546 -11.57 2.67 32.23
CA TYR A 546 -12.61 2.59 31.22
C TYR A 546 -13.22 1.19 31.24
N LYS A 547 -14.45 1.06 31.75
CA LYS A 547 -15.17 -0.21 31.74
C LYS A 547 -15.50 -0.62 30.30
N ASP A 548 -15.56 -1.92 30.06
CA ASP A 548 -16.09 -2.43 28.80
C ASP A 548 -17.56 -2.03 28.63
N LEU A 549 -17.98 -1.82 27.38
CA LEU A 549 -19.34 -1.40 27.04
C LEU A 549 -20.09 -2.54 26.34
N ASN A 550 -21.26 -2.88 26.89
CA ASN A 550 -22.19 -3.81 26.26
C ASN A 550 -22.92 -3.11 25.11
N ILE A 551 -22.75 -3.64 23.91
CA ILE A 551 -23.35 -3.11 22.69
C ILE A 551 -24.11 -4.23 21.97
N HIS A 552 -25.34 -3.92 21.59
CA HIS A 552 -26.20 -4.78 20.79
C HIS A 552 -26.39 -4.16 19.40
N ILE A 553 -26.10 -4.93 18.35
CA ILE A 553 -26.14 -4.50 16.96
C ILE A 553 -27.16 -5.33 16.17
N GLU A 554 -28.21 -4.67 15.72
CA GLU A 554 -29.22 -5.22 14.81
C GLU A 554 -29.16 -4.54 13.44
N GLY A 555 -29.78 -5.18 12.45
CA GLY A 555 -29.54 -4.88 11.04
C GLY A 555 -28.29 -5.60 10.52
N GLY A 556 -28.09 -5.55 9.20
CA GLY A 556 -27.07 -6.34 8.51
C GLY A 556 -27.17 -7.85 8.76
N LYS A 557 -26.13 -8.57 8.32
CA LYS A 557 -26.04 -10.01 8.46
C LYS A 557 -24.72 -10.43 9.14
N VAL A 558 -24.83 -11.45 9.98
CA VAL A 558 -23.69 -12.02 10.70
C VAL A 558 -22.75 -12.70 9.71
N ASN A 559 -21.49 -12.25 9.72
CA ASN A 559 -20.39 -12.81 8.96
C ASN A 559 -19.38 -13.56 9.86
N GLY A 560 -19.35 -13.22 11.15
CA GLY A 560 -18.35 -13.69 12.10
C GLY A 560 -16.98 -13.02 11.95
N TYR A 561 -16.07 -13.33 12.87
CA TYR A 561 -14.64 -13.02 12.81
C TYR A 561 -13.88 -14.01 13.69
N PHE A 562 -12.59 -14.15 13.48
CA PHE A 562 -11.71 -15.00 14.29
C PHE A 562 -10.93 -14.17 15.31
N ASP A 563 -10.95 -14.54 16.59
CA ASP A 563 -10.32 -13.78 17.68
C ASP A 563 -9.54 -14.67 18.66
N LEU A 564 -8.21 -14.61 18.55
CA LEU A 564 -7.32 -15.30 19.48
C LEU A 564 -7.52 -14.84 20.94
N THR A 565 -7.88 -13.57 21.14
CA THR A 565 -8.05 -12.99 22.48
C THR A 565 -9.32 -13.49 23.18
N LYS A 566 -10.20 -14.16 22.44
CA LYS A 566 -11.40 -14.85 22.95
C LYS A 566 -11.24 -16.37 23.02
N GLY A 567 -10.09 -16.90 22.62
CA GLY A 567 -9.80 -18.33 22.65
C GLY A 567 -10.31 -19.10 21.44
N ASP A 568 -10.59 -18.44 20.30
CA ASP A 568 -10.99 -19.13 19.08
C ASP A 568 -9.90 -20.12 18.62
N THR A 569 -10.35 -21.27 18.12
CA THR A 569 -9.53 -22.41 17.69
C THR A 569 -9.72 -22.70 16.21
N ASP A 570 -8.82 -23.51 15.62
CA ASP A 570 -8.99 -24.01 14.24
C ASP A 570 -10.34 -24.71 14.03
N ASN A 571 -10.86 -25.39 15.06
CA ASN A 571 -12.17 -26.02 15.00
C ASN A 571 -13.30 -24.97 14.94
N ASP A 572 -13.18 -23.86 15.65
CA ASP A 572 -14.15 -22.76 15.57
C ASP A 572 -14.17 -22.16 14.16
N TRP A 573 -13.00 -21.96 13.56
CA TRP A 573 -12.89 -21.50 12.18
C TRP A 573 -13.53 -22.45 11.17
N VAL A 574 -13.23 -23.75 11.25
CA VAL A 574 -13.86 -24.78 10.39
C VAL A 574 -15.38 -24.81 10.61
N THR A 575 -15.83 -24.67 11.87
CA THR A 575 -17.25 -24.64 12.21
C THR A 575 -17.94 -23.41 11.61
N MET A 576 -17.34 -22.22 11.70
CA MET A 576 -17.86 -20.99 11.07
C MET A 576 -18.06 -21.18 9.56
N GLN A 577 -17.06 -21.74 8.87
CA GLN A 577 -17.16 -22.03 7.44
C GLN A 577 -18.32 -23.00 7.11
N ASN A 578 -18.43 -24.10 7.86
CA ASN A 578 -19.49 -25.10 7.66
C ASN A 578 -20.90 -24.54 7.95
N ASP A 579 -21.00 -23.57 8.85
CA ASP A 579 -22.23 -22.87 9.19
C ASP A 579 -22.57 -21.74 8.19
N GLY A 580 -21.77 -21.54 7.15
CA GLY A 580 -22.00 -20.52 6.11
C GLY A 580 -21.67 -19.10 6.55
N LEU A 581 -20.84 -18.94 7.57
CA LEU A 581 -20.20 -17.66 7.92
C LEU A 581 -19.01 -17.38 6.96
N ALA A 582 -18.32 -16.24 7.14
CA ALA A 582 -17.30 -15.76 6.20
C ALA A 582 -17.84 -15.70 4.75
N TRP A 583 -19.08 -15.24 4.59
CA TRP A 583 -19.79 -15.12 3.32
C TRP A 583 -19.59 -13.76 2.66
N ALA A 584 -19.26 -12.72 3.45
CA ALA A 584 -19.03 -11.37 2.94
C ALA A 584 -17.73 -11.29 2.11
N LYS A 585 -17.50 -10.17 1.42
CA LYS A 585 -16.24 -9.91 0.71
C LYS A 585 -15.03 -9.93 1.63
N ALA A 586 -15.15 -9.38 2.84
CA ALA A 586 -14.07 -9.34 3.83
C ALA A 586 -14.37 -10.16 5.09
N PHE A 587 -13.32 -10.71 5.68
CA PHE A 587 -13.29 -11.43 6.94
C PHE A 587 -12.20 -10.83 7.85
N ASN A 588 -12.48 -10.77 9.15
CA ASN A 588 -11.58 -10.17 10.12
C ASN A 588 -10.93 -11.25 10.98
N MET A 589 -9.64 -11.08 11.24
CA MET A 589 -8.87 -11.93 12.14
C MET A 589 -8.16 -11.06 13.17
N LYS A 590 -8.21 -11.42 14.44
CA LYS A 590 -7.70 -10.60 15.54
C LYS A 590 -6.74 -11.37 16.42
N GLY A 591 -5.55 -10.79 16.59
CA GLY A 591 -4.59 -11.11 17.63
C GLY A 591 -4.57 -10.03 18.73
N GLU A 592 -3.58 -10.10 19.61
CA GLU A 592 -3.39 -9.11 20.68
C GLU A 592 -2.84 -7.77 20.16
N LEU A 593 -1.98 -7.82 19.14
CA LEU A 593 -1.24 -6.69 18.59
C LEU A 593 -1.58 -6.39 17.12
N VAL A 594 -2.30 -7.29 16.45
CA VAL A 594 -2.66 -7.15 15.03
C VAL A 594 -4.14 -7.44 14.80
N VAL A 595 -4.78 -6.65 13.93
CA VAL A 595 -6.10 -6.94 13.38
C VAL A 595 -6.00 -6.96 11.86
N MET A 596 -6.43 -8.05 11.24
CA MET A 596 -6.36 -8.26 9.80
C MET A 596 -7.74 -8.08 9.17
N HIS A 597 -7.79 -7.40 8.03
CA HIS A 597 -9.00 -7.18 7.22
C HIS A 597 -8.76 -7.70 5.80
N MET A 598 -9.17 -8.94 5.54
CA MET A 598 -8.74 -9.73 4.38
C MET A 598 -9.95 -10.25 3.59
N PRO A 599 -9.81 -10.63 2.30
CA PRO A 599 -10.92 -11.19 1.53
C PRO A 599 -11.35 -12.54 2.11
N SER A 600 -12.65 -12.75 2.35
CA SER A 600 -13.15 -13.99 2.96
C SER A 600 -12.84 -15.21 2.12
N ASP A 601 -12.98 -15.11 0.80
CA ASP A 601 -12.68 -16.22 -0.11
C ASP A 601 -11.21 -16.60 -0.08
N ALA A 602 -10.31 -15.63 0.02
CA ALA A 602 -8.88 -15.89 0.18
C ALA A 602 -8.56 -16.54 1.54
N CYS A 603 -9.22 -16.11 2.62
CA CYS A 603 -9.07 -16.73 3.93
C CYS A 603 -9.51 -18.20 3.90
N LYS A 604 -10.68 -18.52 3.33
CA LYS A 604 -11.18 -19.89 3.18
C LYS A 604 -10.27 -20.74 2.28
N GLN A 605 -9.82 -20.17 1.16
CA GLN A 605 -9.01 -20.88 0.17
C GLN A 605 -7.59 -21.19 0.68
N TYR A 606 -6.92 -20.22 1.29
CA TYR A 606 -5.50 -20.33 1.65
C TYR A 606 -5.28 -20.73 3.11
N THR A 607 -6.28 -20.54 3.98
CA THR A 607 -6.29 -20.99 5.38
C THR A 607 -7.53 -21.86 5.66
N PRO A 608 -7.71 -23.03 5.04
CA PRO A 608 -8.93 -23.82 5.24
C PRO A 608 -9.07 -24.36 6.67
N VAL A 609 -7.95 -24.57 7.38
CA VAL A 609 -7.94 -25.20 8.72
C VAL A 609 -7.14 -24.38 9.74
N HIS A 610 -5.87 -24.08 9.47
CA HIS A 610 -4.90 -23.55 10.45
C HIS A 610 -4.98 -22.03 10.69
N MET A 611 -6.17 -21.53 11.01
CA MET A 611 -6.41 -20.11 11.26
C MET A 611 -5.71 -19.61 12.53
N LYS A 612 -5.76 -20.39 13.61
CA LYS A 612 -5.10 -20.05 14.88
C LYS A 612 -3.61 -19.82 14.66
N GLY A 613 -2.94 -20.81 14.06
CA GLY A 613 -1.51 -20.76 13.81
C GLY A 613 -1.11 -19.61 12.88
N LEU A 614 -1.95 -19.28 11.89
CA LEU A 614 -1.70 -18.13 11.01
C LEU A 614 -1.72 -16.82 11.81
N VAL A 615 -2.80 -16.55 12.55
CA VAL A 615 -2.95 -15.28 13.31
C VAL A 615 -1.87 -15.17 14.39
N GLU A 616 -1.48 -16.30 15.01
CA GLU A 616 -0.37 -16.34 15.97
C GLU A 616 0.97 -15.92 15.31
N ILE A 617 1.25 -16.35 14.08
CA ILE A 617 2.47 -15.91 13.36
C ILE A 617 2.43 -14.41 13.12
N TRP A 618 1.33 -13.87 12.58
CA TRP A 618 1.17 -12.44 12.33
C TRP A 618 1.35 -11.60 13.60
N ASN A 619 0.72 -12.03 14.70
CA ASN A 619 0.87 -11.39 16.01
C ASN A 619 2.31 -11.45 16.51
N SER A 620 3.00 -12.58 16.31
CA SER A 620 4.37 -12.78 16.77
C SER A 620 5.40 -11.89 16.08
N ILE A 621 5.14 -11.43 14.85
CA ILE A 621 6.00 -10.48 14.14
C ILE A 621 6.03 -9.16 14.92
N VAL A 622 4.85 -8.57 15.13
CA VAL A 622 4.70 -7.30 15.86
C VAL A 622 5.22 -7.43 17.29
N GLN A 623 4.91 -8.55 17.97
CA GLN A 623 5.38 -8.80 19.34
C GLN A 623 6.91 -8.78 19.44
N ARG A 624 7.61 -9.50 18.55
CA ARG A 624 9.09 -9.58 18.60
C ARG A 624 9.74 -8.24 18.28
N GLU A 625 9.17 -7.46 17.37
CA GLU A 625 9.64 -6.10 17.07
C GLU A 625 9.42 -5.16 18.26
N ASP A 626 8.21 -5.18 18.86
CA ASP A 626 7.88 -4.39 20.05
C ASP A 626 8.75 -4.75 21.28
N ASP A 627 9.03 -6.04 21.50
CA ASP A 627 9.88 -6.51 22.58
C ASP A 627 11.31 -5.99 22.45
N LEU A 628 11.83 -5.98 21.22
CA LEU A 628 13.13 -5.42 20.89
C LEU A 628 13.16 -3.91 21.12
N MET A 629 12.06 -3.22 20.85
CA MET A 629 11.93 -1.80 21.15
C MET A 629 11.77 -1.51 22.64
N GLY A 630 11.20 -2.44 23.41
CA GLY A 630 11.24 -2.46 24.87
C GLY A 630 10.36 -1.44 25.58
N PHE A 631 9.34 -0.86 24.93
CA PHE A 631 8.48 0.15 25.54
C PHE A 631 7.16 -0.40 26.09
N ARG A 632 6.58 -1.43 25.44
CA ARG A 632 5.19 -1.84 25.67
C ARG A 632 4.95 -2.41 27.07
N GLU A 633 5.85 -3.25 27.58
CA GLU A 633 5.70 -3.87 28.91
C GLU A 633 5.48 -2.83 30.01
N SER A 634 6.22 -1.71 29.98
CA SER A 634 6.11 -0.62 30.96
C SER A 634 4.85 0.26 30.81
N LYS A 635 4.09 0.07 29.72
CA LYS A 635 2.92 0.87 29.35
C LYS A 635 1.67 0.03 29.12
N LYS A 636 1.69 -1.28 29.41
CA LYS A 636 0.59 -2.21 29.10
C LYS A 636 -0.75 -1.84 29.77
N ASP A 637 -0.69 -1.15 30.90
CA ASP A 637 -1.86 -0.63 31.61
C ASP A 637 -2.46 0.62 30.94
N LYS A 638 -1.73 1.26 30.03
CA LYS A 638 -2.12 2.50 29.36
C LYS A 638 -2.23 2.37 27.85
N CYS A 639 -1.41 1.55 27.20
CA CYS A 639 -1.36 1.42 25.76
C CYS A 639 -1.59 -0.03 25.34
N ASN A 640 -2.69 -0.26 24.62
CA ASN A 640 -3.07 -1.53 24.02
C ASN A 640 -3.31 -1.40 22.51
N ASN A 641 -2.70 -0.40 21.88
CA ASN A 641 -2.84 -0.17 20.44
C ASN A 641 -2.36 -1.37 19.62
N VAL A 642 -3.05 -1.61 18.50
CA VAL A 642 -2.77 -2.66 17.51
C VAL A 642 -2.29 -2.03 16.20
N LEU A 643 -1.65 -2.82 15.35
CA LEU A 643 -1.46 -2.52 13.93
C LEU A 643 -2.51 -3.26 13.10
N ASN A 644 -2.83 -2.73 11.93
CA ASN A 644 -3.75 -3.36 11.00
C ASN A 644 -3.00 -3.98 9.81
N ALA A 645 -3.50 -5.10 9.29
CA ALA A 645 -3.03 -5.72 8.06
C ALA A 645 -4.20 -5.84 7.08
N THR A 646 -4.17 -5.08 5.98
CA THR A 646 -5.33 -4.91 5.10
C THR A 646 -5.02 -5.36 3.67
N ALA A 647 -5.91 -6.12 3.05
CA ALA A 647 -5.78 -6.45 1.63
C ALA A 647 -6.23 -5.29 0.73
N VAL A 648 -5.49 -5.06 -0.35
CA VAL A 648 -5.71 -3.99 -1.34
C VAL A 648 -5.52 -4.52 -2.77
N ASP A 649 -6.01 -3.78 -3.76
CA ASP A 649 -5.93 -4.12 -5.19
C ASP A 649 -4.73 -3.47 -5.92
N HIS A 650 -3.91 -2.70 -5.20
CA HIS A 650 -2.78 -1.93 -5.72
C HIS A 650 -1.54 -2.08 -4.83
N GLY A 651 -0.38 -1.65 -5.32
CA GLY A 651 0.90 -1.94 -4.67
C GLY A 651 1.25 -3.43 -4.69
N TYR A 652 2.35 -3.83 -4.05
CA TYR A 652 2.69 -5.25 -3.85
C TYR A 652 2.50 -5.62 -2.36
N MET A 653 3.41 -5.13 -1.52
CA MET A 653 3.30 -5.05 -0.06
C MET A 653 3.83 -3.67 0.33
N TYR A 654 3.23 -3.02 1.31
CA TYR A 654 3.75 -1.74 1.82
C TYR A 654 3.24 -1.45 3.24
N ALA A 655 3.91 -0.53 3.93
CA ALA A 655 3.51 -0.04 5.25
C ALA A 655 3.23 1.47 5.27
N THR A 656 2.27 1.90 6.09
CA THR A 656 1.94 3.31 6.32
C THR A 656 1.00 3.44 7.53
N THR A 657 0.39 4.62 7.73
CA THR A 657 -0.68 4.87 8.71
C THR A 657 -1.66 3.70 8.82
N GLY A 658 -1.84 3.21 10.04
CA GLY A 658 -2.68 2.07 10.39
C GLY A 658 -1.93 0.74 10.49
N GLY A 659 -0.86 0.53 9.70
CA GLY A 659 -0.08 -0.71 9.69
C GLY A 659 0.44 -1.10 8.31
N THR A 660 0.00 -2.25 7.79
CA THR A 660 0.52 -2.89 6.58
C THR A 660 -0.58 -3.25 5.58
N TYR A 661 -0.22 -3.27 4.30
CA TYR A 661 -1.15 -3.44 3.18
C TYR A 661 -0.62 -4.46 2.17
N TYR A 662 -1.49 -5.36 1.70
CA TYR A 662 -1.11 -6.52 0.89
C TYR A 662 -1.94 -6.63 -0.38
N ASN A 663 -1.28 -6.70 -1.54
CA ASN A 663 -1.98 -6.92 -2.79
C ASN A 663 -2.63 -8.32 -2.83
N TYR A 664 -3.78 -8.44 -3.50
CA TYR A 664 -4.45 -9.72 -3.71
C TYR A 664 -3.55 -10.83 -4.27
N ASN A 665 -2.55 -10.49 -5.09
CA ASN A 665 -1.60 -11.47 -5.64
C ASN A 665 -0.65 -12.07 -4.59
N THR A 666 -0.49 -11.45 -3.42
CA THR A 666 0.36 -11.93 -2.32
C THR A 666 -0.36 -12.84 -1.33
N LEU A 667 -1.68 -12.79 -1.30
CA LEU A 667 -2.52 -13.53 -0.37
C LEU A 667 -2.34 -15.06 -0.42
N PRO A 668 -2.05 -15.71 -1.58
CA PRO A 668 -1.77 -17.15 -1.61
C PRO A 668 -0.56 -17.58 -0.76
N ASP A 669 0.32 -16.64 -0.41
CA ASP A 669 1.49 -16.87 0.42
C ASP A 669 1.23 -16.42 1.86
N VAL A 670 0.81 -15.16 2.04
CA VAL A 670 0.74 -14.54 3.38
C VAL A 670 -0.50 -14.96 4.20
N LEU A 671 -1.52 -15.54 3.56
CA LEU A 671 -2.64 -16.22 4.20
C LEU A 671 -2.47 -17.75 4.20
N ASN A 672 -1.24 -18.25 4.18
CA ASN A 672 -0.98 -19.69 4.24
C ASN A 672 -0.04 -20.01 5.40
N TYR A 673 -0.57 -20.68 6.44
CA TYR A 673 0.18 -21.05 7.63
C TYR A 673 1.44 -21.87 7.31
N ASP A 674 1.33 -22.87 6.44
CA ASP A 674 2.44 -23.77 6.10
C ASP A 674 3.57 -23.08 5.36
N LYS A 675 3.30 -22.00 4.63
CA LYS A 675 4.32 -21.16 4.00
C LYS A 675 4.90 -20.16 5.00
N MET A 676 4.04 -19.44 5.73
CA MET A 676 4.45 -18.43 6.71
C MET A 676 5.35 -19.01 7.81
N LYS A 677 5.14 -20.27 8.22
CA LYS A 677 5.96 -20.90 9.26
C LYS A 677 7.38 -21.29 8.83
N ARG A 678 7.73 -21.25 7.54
CA ARG A 678 9.04 -21.73 7.02
C ARG A 678 10.20 -20.77 7.29
N GLY A 679 9.91 -19.54 7.71
CA GLY A 679 10.93 -18.51 7.93
C GLY A 679 11.65 -18.07 6.64
N ASP A 680 10.98 -18.16 5.49
CA ASP A 680 11.53 -17.82 4.17
C ASP A 680 10.98 -16.47 3.64
N GLY A 681 11.09 -16.25 2.33
CA GLY A 681 10.59 -15.05 1.66
C GLY A 681 9.11 -14.73 1.92
N THR A 682 8.29 -15.74 2.23
CA THR A 682 6.87 -15.52 2.59
C THR A 682 6.74 -14.82 3.94
N LEU A 683 7.55 -15.18 4.95
CA LEU A 683 7.56 -14.50 6.25
C LEU A 683 8.30 -13.15 6.18
N TRP A 684 9.32 -13.06 5.31
CA TRP A 684 10.13 -11.85 5.12
C TRP A 684 9.28 -10.62 4.78
N GLY A 685 8.34 -10.75 3.84
CA GLY A 685 7.51 -9.64 3.38
C GLY A 685 6.76 -8.97 4.54
N PRO A 686 5.89 -9.68 5.28
CA PRO A 686 5.21 -9.13 6.44
C PRO A 686 6.15 -8.56 7.52
N ALA A 687 7.28 -9.22 7.81
CA ALA A 687 8.27 -8.71 8.77
C ALA A 687 8.94 -7.40 8.31
N HIS A 688 9.22 -7.27 7.01
CA HIS A 688 9.73 -6.03 6.43
C HIS A 688 8.71 -4.89 6.54
N GLU A 689 7.45 -5.14 6.19
CA GLU A 689 6.43 -4.09 6.25
C GLU A 689 6.09 -3.64 7.69
N PHE A 690 5.98 -4.56 8.65
CA PHE A 690 5.83 -4.14 10.05
C PHE A 690 7.07 -3.42 10.56
N GLY A 691 8.26 -3.85 10.16
CA GLY A 691 9.50 -3.18 10.49
C GLY A 691 9.54 -1.70 10.07
N HIS A 692 8.91 -1.30 8.96
CA HIS A 692 8.79 0.11 8.58
C HIS A 692 7.99 0.95 9.60
N ASN A 693 6.98 0.36 10.24
CA ASN A 693 6.26 1.02 11.33
C ASN A 693 7.18 1.24 12.55
N HIS A 694 8.11 0.32 12.81
CA HIS A 694 8.92 0.27 14.04
C HIS A 694 10.33 0.90 13.93
N GLN A 695 10.89 1.10 12.73
CA GLN A 695 12.31 1.44 12.55
C GLN A 695 12.70 2.89 12.90
N GLN A 696 11.74 3.79 13.12
CA GLN A 696 11.98 5.24 13.02
C GLN A 696 13.01 5.79 14.00
N LEU A 697 13.21 5.15 15.15
CA LEU A 697 14.18 5.62 16.13
C LEU A 697 15.64 5.43 15.71
N PHE A 698 15.93 4.48 14.81
CA PHE A 698 17.29 4.15 14.38
C PHE A 698 17.50 4.22 12.86
N ASN A 699 16.47 4.60 12.11
CA ASN A 699 16.54 4.81 10.66
C ASN A 699 17.35 6.08 10.34
N THR A 700 18.65 5.94 10.09
CA THR A 700 19.52 7.05 9.66
C THR A 700 19.18 7.51 8.24
N ALA A 701 19.59 8.71 7.84
CA ALA A 701 19.30 9.25 6.52
C ALA A 701 19.67 8.28 5.37
N GLY A 702 18.72 8.07 4.45
CA GLY A 702 18.89 7.21 3.28
C GLY A 702 18.90 5.70 3.55
N MET A 703 18.46 5.26 4.73
CA MET A 703 18.48 3.85 5.15
C MET A 703 17.08 3.25 5.40
N THR A 704 16.05 3.75 4.75
CA THR A 704 14.67 3.35 5.06
C THR A 704 14.40 1.89 4.69
N GLU A 705 14.77 1.46 3.49
CA GLU A 705 14.73 0.08 2.98
C GLU A 705 15.87 -0.80 3.49
N ILE A 706 16.79 -0.25 4.28
CA ILE A 706 18.00 -0.93 4.75
C ILE A 706 17.91 -1.24 6.24
N SER A 707 17.63 -0.24 7.08
CA SER A 707 17.56 -0.40 8.52
C SER A 707 16.39 -1.30 8.94
N VAL A 708 15.31 -1.33 8.15
CA VAL A 708 14.15 -2.23 8.34
C VAL A 708 14.54 -3.71 8.32
N ASN A 709 15.53 -4.07 7.49
CA ASN A 709 15.96 -5.45 7.33
C ASN A 709 16.65 -6.01 8.59
N MET A 710 16.98 -5.17 9.57
CA MET A 710 17.37 -5.63 10.90
C MET A 710 16.24 -6.41 11.57
N PHE A 711 15.02 -5.86 11.56
CA PHE A 711 13.83 -6.56 12.07
C PHE A 711 13.54 -7.80 11.24
N SER A 712 13.54 -7.69 9.90
CA SER A 712 13.29 -8.85 9.03
C SER A 712 14.27 -9.99 9.29
N ASN A 713 15.58 -9.71 9.38
CA ASN A 713 16.59 -10.70 9.72
C ASN A 713 16.44 -11.26 11.12
N MET A 714 16.10 -10.44 12.12
CA MET A 714 15.75 -10.91 13.46
C MET A 714 14.57 -11.90 13.38
N ILE A 715 13.51 -11.59 12.63
CA ILE A 715 12.34 -12.47 12.51
C ILE A 715 12.72 -13.78 11.80
N MET A 716 13.55 -13.74 10.75
CA MET A 716 14.04 -14.97 10.10
C MET A 716 14.88 -15.81 11.06
N PHE A 717 15.80 -15.20 11.79
CA PHE A 717 16.66 -15.88 12.74
C PHE A 717 15.87 -16.46 13.92
N THR A 718 14.91 -15.72 14.46
CA THR A 718 14.08 -16.17 15.58
C THR A 718 12.98 -17.16 15.18
N SER A 719 12.70 -17.33 13.87
CA SER A 719 11.89 -18.45 13.39
C SER A 719 12.47 -19.81 13.76
N GLY A 720 13.78 -19.88 14.02
CA GLY A 720 14.48 -21.08 14.43
C GLY A 720 14.86 -22.01 13.28
N GLN A 721 14.46 -21.72 12.04
CA GLN A 721 14.64 -22.61 10.88
C GLN A 721 15.75 -22.17 9.93
N LYS A 722 15.86 -20.85 9.72
CA LYS A 722 16.71 -20.23 8.70
C LYS A 722 17.83 -19.40 9.30
N THR A 723 18.88 -19.19 8.50
CA THR A 723 19.85 -18.10 8.70
C THR A 723 19.26 -16.76 8.27
N SER A 724 19.98 -15.67 8.53
CA SER A 724 19.64 -14.35 8.02
C SER A 724 19.75 -14.25 6.50
N ARG A 725 19.05 -13.29 5.91
CA ARG A 725 19.11 -12.99 4.48
C ARG A 725 20.27 -12.04 4.18
N SER A 726 20.98 -12.35 3.10
CA SER A 726 21.87 -11.42 2.41
C SER A 726 21.90 -11.80 0.92
N GLN A 727 22.61 -11.03 0.09
CA GLN A 727 22.68 -11.24 -1.36
C GLN A 727 24.10 -10.99 -1.89
N TYR A 728 24.32 -11.43 -3.12
CA TYR A 728 25.54 -11.14 -3.85
C TYR A 728 25.63 -9.67 -4.29
N CYS A 729 26.85 -9.15 -4.36
CA CYS A 729 27.15 -7.89 -5.00
C CYS A 729 28.31 -8.02 -5.99
N ASN A 730 28.52 -6.92 -6.72
CA ASN A 730 29.71 -6.69 -7.51
C ASN A 730 30.42 -5.49 -6.91
N TYR A 731 31.73 -5.59 -6.65
CA TYR A 731 32.50 -4.46 -6.12
C TYR A 731 33.94 -4.47 -6.65
N VAL A 732 34.66 -3.38 -6.42
CA VAL A 732 36.08 -3.26 -6.74
C VAL A 732 36.85 -3.22 -5.43
N ASP A 733 37.81 -4.13 -5.24
CA ASP A 733 38.66 -4.12 -4.05
C ASP A 733 39.60 -2.92 -4.02
N VAL A 734 40.29 -2.75 -2.89
CA VAL A 734 41.21 -1.63 -2.69
C VAL A 734 42.36 -1.62 -3.69
N ASP A 735 42.79 -2.79 -4.21
CA ASP A 735 43.83 -2.90 -5.23
C ASP A 735 43.34 -2.59 -6.66
N GLY A 736 42.02 -2.46 -6.86
CA GLY A 736 41.40 -2.16 -8.14
C GLY A 736 40.87 -3.39 -8.90
N LYS A 737 40.86 -4.58 -8.28
CA LYS A 737 40.33 -5.80 -8.89
C LYS A 737 38.81 -5.85 -8.73
N LYS A 738 38.12 -6.20 -9.82
CA LYS A 738 36.66 -6.38 -9.82
C LYS A 738 36.28 -7.78 -9.32
N TYR A 739 35.28 -7.83 -8.47
CA TYR A 739 34.61 -9.05 -8.04
C TYR A 739 33.15 -9.02 -8.49
N THR A 740 32.65 -10.18 -8.91
CA THR A 740 31.26 -10.37 -9.32
C THR A 740 30.68 -11.58 -8.63
N GLY A 741 29.44 -11.49 -8.16
CA GLY A 741 28.76 -12.63 -7.52
C GLY A 741 29.38 -13.03 -6.18
N VAL A 742 29.88 -12.07 -5.41
CA VAL A 742 30.44 -12.30 -4.07
C VAL A 742 29.47 -11.84 -3.00
N CYS A 743 29.42 -12.51 -1.86
CA CYS A 743 28.47 -12.15 -0.82
C CYS A 743 28.74 -10.71 -0.32
N GLU A 744 27.73 -9.84 -0.40
CA GLU A 744 27.89 -8.45 0.01
C GLU A 744 28.19 -8.32 1.50
N SER A 745 27.73 -9.30 2.28
CA SER A 745 27.91 -9.32 3.72
C SER A 745 29.20 -9.97 4.22
N ALA A 746 30.07 -10.46 3.31
CA ALA A 746 31.30 -11.12 3.72
C ALA A 746 32.28 -10.15 4.38
N VAL A 747 33.03 -10.62 5.39
CA VAL A 747 34.03 -9.82 6.10
C VAL A 747 35.10 -9.27 5.15
N SER A 748 35.50 -10.01 4.13
CA SER A 748 36.43 -9.54 3.09
C SER A 748 35.89 -8.34 2.30
N THR A 749 34.59 -8.36 1.97
CA THR A 749 33.92 -7.26 1.27
C THR A 749 33.93 -5.99 2.11
N TYR A 750 33.68 -6.11 3.42
CA TYR A 750 33.76 -4.98 4.34
C TYR A 750 35.17 -4.47 4.53
N ALA A 751 36.16 -5.37 4.64
CA ALA A 751 37.56 -5.01 4.81
C ALA A 751 38.05 -4.17 3.63
N ASP A 752 37.68 -4.55 2.40
CA ASP A 752 38.03 -3.80 1.19
C ASP A 752 37.34 -2.43 1.12
N ARG A 753 36.07 -2.35 1.50
CA ARG A 753 35.32 -1.08 1.56
C ARG A 753 35.89 -0.15 2.63
N PHE A 754 36.24 -0.70 3.79
CA PHE A 754 36.91 0.02 4.87
C PHE A 754 38.27 0.57 4.43
N ALA A 755 39.12 -0.28 3.85
CA ALA A 755 40.43 0.12 3.31
C ALA A 755 40.32 1.17 2.20
N SER A 756 39.24 1.12 1.42
CA SER A 756 38.93 2.09 0.37
C SER A 756 38.25 3.36 0.89
N LYS A 757 38.14 3.52 2.22
CA LYS A 757 37.50 4.65 2.92
C LYS A 757 36.07 4.92 2.43
N LYS A 758 35.32 3.87 2.17
CA LYS A 758 33.89 3.96 1.83
C LYS A 758 33.08 4.44 3.03
N TYR A 759 32.13 5.34 2.79
CA TYR A 759 31.14 5.75 3.78
C TYR A 759 30.12 4.63 4.02
N TRP A 760 29.42 4.67 5.16
CA TRP A 760 28.47 3.61 5.57
C TRP A 760 27.37 3.32 4.53
N PHE A 761 26.92 4.33 3.77
CA PHE A 761 25.90 4.20 2.74
C PHE A 761 26.44 3.64 1.40
N GLU A 762 27.76 3.53 1.24
CA GLU A 762 28.40 2.95 0.05
C GLU A 762 28.63 1.43 0.17
N TYR A 763 28.12 0.80 1.25
CA TYR A 763 28.23 -0.65 1.47
C TYR A 763 27.05 -1.42 0.84
N GLY A 764 26.17 -0.76 0.10
CA GLY A 764 25.00 -1.39 -0.51
C GLY A 764 24.01 -1.92 0.52
N THR A 765 22.87 -2.43 0.03
CA THR A 765 21.72 -2.78 0.87
C THR A 765 22.07 -3.80 1.95
N TRP A 766 22.70 -4.92 1.57
CA TRP A 766 22.94 -6.04 2.49
C TRP A 766 24.22 -5.89 3.27
N GLY A 767 25.18 -5.13 2.74
CA GLY A 767 26.29 -4.65 3.54
C GLY A 767 25.73 -3.79 4.66
N THR A 768 25.14 -2.65 4.36
CA THR A 768 24.69 -1.72 5.41
C THR A 768 23.64 -2.33 6.35
N THR A 769 22.79 -3.27 5.88
CA THR A 769 21.90 -4.06 6.76
C THR A 769 22.66 -4.76 7.90
N GLN A 770 23.84 -5.31 7.62
CA GLN A 770 24.63 -6.06 8.60
C GLN A 770 25.26 -5.17 9.66
N MET A 771 25.44 -3.87 9.41
CA MET A 771 25.79 -2.91 10.46
C MET A 771 24.75 -2.93 11.59
N TYR A 772 23.45 -2.96 11.23
CA TYR A 772 22.36 -3.03 12.20
C TYR A 772 22.17 -4.45 12.75
N TYR A 773 22.14 -5.46 11.87
CA TYR A 773 21.83 -6.83 12.27
C TYR A 773 22.93 -7.46 13.17
N LYS A 774 24.21 -7.16 12.95
CA LYS A 774 25.29 -7.70 13.82
C LYS A 774 25.16 -7.23 15.27
N LEU A 775 24.62 -6.03 15.52
CA LEU A 775 24.31 -5.56 16.87
C LEU A 775 23.23 -6.44 17.53
N TYR A 776 22.18 -6.81 16.79
CA TYR A 776 21.19 -7.78 17.27
C TYR A 776 21.84 -9.14 17.53
N LEU A 777 22.59 -9.65 16.56
CA LEU A 777 23.21 -10.97 16.62
C LEU A 777 24.16 -11.08 17.81
N LEU A 778 25.03 -10.08 18.03
CA LEU A 778 25.97 -10.11 19.15
C LEU A 778 25.29 -9.96 20.50
N PHE A 779 24.35 -9.04 20.69
CA PHE A 779 23.84 -8.76 22.04
C PHE A 779 22.63 -9.63 22.41
N HIS A 780 21.68 -9.80 21.49
CA HIS A 780 20.45 -10.52 21.78
C HIS A 780 20.57 -12.00 21.47
N ALA A 781 21.00 -12.37 20.25
CA ALA A 781 21.00 -13.78 19.87
C ALA A 781 21.97 -14.61 20.71
N THR A 782 23.13 -14.05 21.09
CA THR A 782 24.11 -14.73 21.97
C THR A 782 23.67 -14.83 23.43
N GLY A 783 22.73 -13.98 23.88
CA GLY A 783 22.37 -13.82 25.30
C GLY A 783 23.28 -12.90 26.12
N LEU A 784 24.21 -12.16 25.50
CA LEU A 784 25.11 -11.24 26.21
C LEU A 784 24.37 -10.05 26.85
N ASP A 785 23.36 -9.51 26.17
CA ASP A 785 22.52 -8.42 26.67
C ASP A 785 21.18 -8.35 25.91
N ASN A 786 20.17 -9.05 26.43
CA ASN A 786 18.81 -9.09 25.87
C ASN A 786 18.05 -7.75 26.00
N LYS A 787 18.68 -6.69 26.53
CA LYS A 787 18.10 -5.34 26.64
C LYS A 787 18.90 -4.30 25.86
N PHE A 788 19.88 -4.71 25.05
CA PHE A 788 20.70 -3.79 24.26
C PHE A 788 19.86 -2.83 23.40
N TRP A 789 18.92 -3.38 22.61
CA TRP A 789 18.10 -2.58 21.71
C TRP A 789 17.09 -1.73 22.49
N ASN A 790 16.51 -2.26 23.58
CA ASN A 790 15.63 -1.52 24.48
C ASN A 790 16.33 -0.26 25.01
N LYS A 791 17.59 -0.39 25.47
CA LYS A 791 18.42 0.72 25.96
C LYS A 791 18.80 1.69 24.84
N CYS A 792 19.20 1.18 23.67
CA CYS A 792 19.55 1.99 22.52
C CYS A 792 18.37 2.85 22.05
N LEU A 793 17.20 2.24 21.89
CA LEU A 793 16.00 2.94 21.44
C LEU A 793 15.43 3.87 22.51
N ASP A 794 15.51 3.54 23.80
CA ASP A 794 15.17 4.47 24.88
C ASP A 794 16.06 5.73 24.87
N TYR A 795 17.36 5.57 24.61
CA TYR A 795 18.25 6.71 24.39
C TYR A 795 17.80 7.56 23.20
N LEU A 796 17.44 6.93 22.08
CA LEU A 796 17.02 7.62 20.85
C LEU A 796 15.60 8.21 20.95
N ARG A 797 14.72 7.73 21.84
CA ARG A 797 13.44 8.40 22.14
C ARG A 797 13.65 9.80 22.72
N ARG A 798 14.73 9.98 23.49
CA ARG A 798 15.11 11.25 24.15
C ARG A 798 16.07 12.08 23.29
N ASN A 799 16.81 11.44 22.40
CA ASN A 799 17.79 12.04 21.50
C ASN A 799 17.50 11.59 20.07
N ARG A 800 16.44 12.14 19.46
CA ARG A 800 15.96 11.67 18.16
C ARG A 800 16.91 12.02 17.04
N LEU A 801 17.04 11.08 16.09
CA LEU A 801 17.68 11.34 14.81
C LEU A 801 16.91 12.43 14.06
N SER A 802 17.63 13.25 13.30
CA SER A 802 17.04 14.33 12.49
C SER A 802 17.29 14.20 11.00
N GLY A 803 17.91 13.12 10.53
CA GLY A 803 18.29 12.98 9.12
C GLY A 803 17.10 12.75 8.19
N GLN A 804 16.15 11.92 8.61
CA GLN A 804 15.04 11.45 7.77
C GLN A 804 14.14 12.59 7.26
N GLY A 805 13.90 12.62 5.94
CA GLY A 805 12.99 13.58 5.30
C GLY A 805 13.44 15.04 5.32
N THR A 806 14.69 15.33 5.67
CA THR A 806 15.23 16.69 5.76
C THR A 806 16.10 17.04 4.55
N ALA A 807 16.11 18.32 4.15
CA ALA A 807 16.94 18.78 3.03
C ALA A 807 18.45 18.69 3.35
N ASN A 808 18.83 19.02 4.59
CA ASN A 808 20.20 19.00 5.08
C ASN A 808 20.25 18.43 6.50
N CYS A 809 21.24 17.59 6.80
CA CYS A 809 21.49 17.09 8.14
C CYS A 809 22.99 17.06 8.47
N SER A 810 23.33 17.27 9.75
CA SER A 810 24.66 16.96 10.27
C SER A 810 24.71 15.51 10.72
N GLY A 811 25.84 14.83 10.47
CA GLY A 811 26.09 13.47 10.94
C GLY A 811 26.02 13.36 12.46
N ARG A 812 26.32 14.44 13.19
CA ARG A 812 26.18 14.55 14.64
C ARG A 812 24.76 14.23 15.13
N ASN A 813 23.75 14.57 14.35
CA ASN A 813 22.33 14.40 14.69
C ASN A 813 21.70 13.17 14.02
N ASP A 814 22.51 12.32 13.38
CA ASP A 814 22.03 11.17 12.61
C ASP A 814 22.92 9.94 12.86
N TYR A 815 23.67 9.45 11.87
CA TYR A 815 24.47 8.21 11.99
C TYR A 815 25.52 8.21 13.13
N LEU A 816 26.13 9.36 13.48
CA LEU A 816 27.03 9.41 14.65
C LEU A 816 26.27 9.34 15.98
N LEU A 817 25.05 9.91 16.04
CA LEU A 817 24.18 9.80 17.21
C LEU A 817 23.74 8.36 17.43
N PHE A 818 23.43 7.63 16.36
CA PHE A 818 23.15 6.20 16.40
C PHE A 818 24.36 5.40 16.95
N ALA A 819 25.57 5.67 16.46
CA ALA A 819 26.79 5.01 16.96
C ALA A 819 27.03 5.28 18.46
N LYS A 820 26.83 6.53 18.91
CA LYS A 820 26.91 6.91 20.33
C LYS A 820 25.85 6.19 21.17
N ALA A 821 24.62 6.09 20.67
CA ALA A 821 23.53 5.38 21.33
C ALA A 821 23.84 3.88 21.50
N CYS A 822 24.46 3.26 20.49
CA CYS A 822 24.89 1.85 20.56
C CYS A 822 25.97 1.64 21.63
N CYS A 823 27.01 2.49 21.69
CA CYS A 823 28.03 2.38 22.75
C CYS A 823 27.43 2.62 24.15
N TYR A 824 26.55 3.61 24.27
CA TYR A 824 25.82 3.86 25.52
C TYR A 824 24.97 2.66 25.93
N ALA A 825 24.27 2.02 25.00
CA ALA A 825 23.46 0.84 25.28
C ALA A 825 24.32 -0.36 25.69
N ALA A 826 25.39 -0.65 24.95
CA ALA A 826 26.28 -1.77 25.21
C ALA A 826 27.15 -1.60 26.47
N GLN A 827 27.36 -0.36 26.93
CA GLN A 827 28.38 0.00 27.91
C GLN A 827 29.78 -0.52 27.51
N GLN A 828 30.04 -0.53 26.20
CA GLN A 828 31.29 -1.03 25.60
C GLN A 828 31.76 -0.09 24.49
N ASP A 829 33.07 -0.04 24.29
CA ASP A 829 33.67 0.64 23.15
C ASP A 829 33.40 -0.14 21.85
N LEU A 830 32.48 0.37 21.04
CA LEU A 830 32.16 -0.14 19.69
C LEU A 830 32.82 0.70 18.58
N SER A 831 33.78 1.58 18.90
CA SER A 831 34.38 2.48 17.91
C SER A 831 35.01 1.74 16.75
N SER A 832 35.76 0.66 16.98
CA SER A 832 36.36 -0.11 15.89
C SER A 832 35.34 -0.75 14.94
N PHE A 833 34.12 -1.04 15.42
CA PHE A 833 33.03 -1.51 14.58
C PHE A 833 32.51 -0.40 13.67
N PHE A 834 32.15 0.76 14.20
CA PHE A 834 31.65 1.88 13.39
C PHE A 834 32.73 2.51 12.50
N GLU A 835 34.01 2.44 12.90
CA GLU A 835 35.15 2.79 12.07
C GLU A 835 35.22 1.88 10.83
N ALA A 836 35.03 0.56 11.00
CA ALA A 836 34.97 -0.40 9.90
C ALA A 836 33.81 -0.15 8.94
N TRP A 837 32.76 0.57 9.36
CA TRP A 837 31.64 1.02 8.52
C TRP A 837 31.76 2.46 8.03
N GLY A 838 32.94 3.09 8.18
CA GLY A 838 33.22 4.41 7.61
C GLY A 838 32.44 5.57 8.26
N HIS A 839 32.17 5.49 9.56
CA HIS A 839 31.49 6.57 10.30
C HIS A 839 32.40 7.76 10.64
N PHE A 840 33.73 7.60 10.61
CA PHE A 840 34.65 8.62 11.11
C PHE A 840 35.43 9.29 9.97
N TYR A 841 34.69 9.83 9.01
CA TYR A 841 35.20 10.55 7.84
C TYR A 841 34.51 11.89 7.69
N ASP A 842 35.22 12.86 7.08
CA ASP A 842 34.59 14.12 6.67
C ASP A 842 33.62 13.86 5.53
N VAL A 843 32.40 14.37 5.65
CA VAL A 843 31.34 14.32 4.63
C VAL A 843 30.96 15.75 4.29
N ASN A 844 31.10 16.15 3.02
CA ASN A 844 30.83 17.52 2.60
C ASN A 844 29.82 17.55 1.45
N GLY A 845 28.55 17.81 1.77
CA GLY A 845 27.50 18.04 0.78
C GLY A 845 27.10 16.80 -0.01
N VAL A 846 27.13 15.62 0.62
CA VAL A 846 26.79 14.36 -0.06
C VAL A 846 25.29 14.12 0.03
N VAL A 847 24.62 13.98 -1.11
CA VAL A 847 23.19 13.64 -1.17
C VAL A 847 23.03 12.13 -1.01
N ILE A 848 22.29 11.72 0.02
CA ILE A 848 21.93 10.34 0.31
C ILE A 848 20.42 10.25 0.20
N GLY A 849 19.89 9.23 -0.47
CA GLY A 849 18.46 9.16 -0.73
C GLY A 849 17.86 7.77 -0.76
N ASP A 850 16.76 7.63 -0.04
CA ASP A 850 15.87 6.46 0.00
C ASP A 850 14.48 6.93 0.47
N TYR A 851 13.49 6.89 -0.42
CA TYR A 851 12.20 7.64 -0.39
C TYR A 851 12.27 9.18 -0.31
N SER A 852 13.36 9.74 0.19
CA SER A 852 13.63 11.18 0.24
C SER A 852 15.12 11.44 0.15
N ASN A 853 15.52 12.63 -0.33
CA ASN A 853 16.92 13.02 -0.42
C ASN A 853 17.31 13.91 0.77
N THR A 854 18.43 13.60 1.40
CA THR A 854 19.05 14.40 2.44
C THR A 854 20.51 14.68 2.09
N THR A 855 20.90 15.94 2.18
CA THR A 855 22.30 16.34 2.01
C THR A 855 23.01 16.24 3.36
N MET A 856 24.01 15.38 3.45
CA MET A 856 24.74 15.10 4.67
C MET A 856 26.02 15.92 4.77
N TYR A 857 26.27 16.45 5.97
CA TYR A 857 27.48 17.16 6.34
C TYR A 857 28.05 16.57 7.62
N THR A 858 29.36 16.32 7.66
CA THR A 858 30.05 15.90 8.88
C THR A 858 31.48 16.40 8.80
N ASN A 859 31.93 17.14 9.80
CA ASN A 859 33.31 17.59 9.87
C ASN A 859 34.11 16.80 10.92
N ARG A 860 35.43 17.00 10.88
CA ARG A 860 36.38 16.37 11.77
C ARG A 860 36.08 16.48 13.24
N ALA A 861 35.72 17.68 13.71
CA ALA A 861 35.42 17.88 15.12
C ALA A 861 34.18 17.10 15.57
N GLU A 862 33.18 16.93 14.70
CA GLU A 862 31.96 16.18 15.01
C GLU A 862 32.23 14.68 15.15
N TRP A 863 32.96 14.06 14.21
CA TRP A 863 33.25 12.63 14.31
C TRP A 863 34.34 12.32 15.34
N GLU A 864 35.29 13.23 15.61
CA GLU A 864 36.25 13.09 16.71
C GLU A 864 35.56 13.16 18.09
N ASP A 865 34.54 14.02 18.27
CA ASP A 865 33.71 14.04 19.48
C ASP A 865 33.00 12.69 19.69
N ALA A 866 32.39 12.16 18.64
CA ALA A 866 31.71 10.86 18.70
C ALA A 866 32.70 9.75 19.08
N LEU A 867 33.85 9.70 18.41
CA LEU A 867 34.92 8.74 18.69
C LEU A 867 35.41 8.84 20.14
N MET A 868 35.64 10.05 20.64
CA MET A 868 36.08 10.30 22.01
C MET A 868 35.02 9.88 23.04
N PHE A 869 33.74 10.11 22.75
CA PHE A 869 32.64 9.63 23.57
C PHE A 869 32.62 8.10 23.66
N MET A 870 32.79 7.41 22.53
CA MET A 870 32.74 5.95 22.45
C MET A 870 33.93 5.29 23.18
N LYS A 871 35.12 5.90 23.13
CA LYS A 871 36.32 5.40 23.82
C LYS A 871 36.31 5.55 25.35
N LYS A 872 35.28 6.18 25.93
CA LYS A 872 35.09 6.25 27.40
C LYS A 872 34.65 4.91 27.99
N PHE A 873 34.03 4.06 27.17
CA PHE A 873 33.54 2.76 27.60
C PHE A 873 34.66 1.70 27.56
N PRO A 874 34.62 0.68 28.42
CA PRO A 874 35.60 -0.39 28.38
C PRO A 874 35.45 -1.24 27.10
N LYS A 875 36.53 -1.89 26.67
CA LYS A 875 36.44 -2.94 25.66
C LYS A 875 35.81 -4.19 26.29
N GLY A 876 34.90 -4.82 25.54
CA GLY A 876 34.33 -6.14 25.85
C GLY A 876 34.10 -6.92 24.56
N PRO A 877 33.25 -7.96 24.55
CA PRO A 877 32.95 -8.75 23.35
C PRO A 877 32.62 -7.91 22.10
N GLY A 878 31.96 -6.75 22.29
CA GLY A 878 31.63 -5.78 21.25
C GLY A 878 32.83 -5.20 20.51
N ASN A 879 34.03 -5.23 21.09
CA ASN A 879 35.24 -4.80 20.40
C ASN A 879 35.53 -5.67 19.16
N ASN A 880 35.10 -6.93 19.13
CA ASN A 880 35.30 -7.84 17.99
C ASN A 880 34.00 -8.15 17.22
N LEU A 881 32.98 -7.28 17.37
CA LEU A 881 31.67 -7.38 16.73
C LEU A 881 31.73 -7.49 15.19
N ILE A 882 32.74 -6.91 14.54
CA ILE A 882 32.89 -6.96 13.07
C ILE A 882 32.85 -8.39 12.49
N PHE A 883 33.21 -9.40 13.29
CA PHE A 883 33.32 -10.78 12.84
C PHE A 883 32.07 -11.64 13.09
N VAL A 884 31.12 -11.20 13.93
CA VAL A 884 29.96 -12.03 14.30
C VAL A 884 29.08 -12.32 13.08
N ASP A 885 28.78 -13.59 12.81
CA ASP A 885 27.94 -13.97 11.66
C ASP A 885 27.22 -15.31 11.88
N ASP A 886 26.03 -15.46 11.31
CA ASP A 886 25.22 -16.68 11.39
C ASP A 886 25.41 -17.65 10.21
N HIS A 887 26.35 -17.35 9.32
CA HIS A 887 26.69 -18.19 8.16
C HIS A 887 28.11 -18.77 8.20
N ILE A 888 28.87 -18.66 9.30
CA ILE A 888 30.21 -19.29 9.38
C ILE A 888 30.10 -20.81 9.39
N ARG A 889 29.21 -21.34 10.22
CA ARG A 889 28.92 -22.78 10.32
C ARG A 889 27.47 -23.01 10.69
N ARG A 890 26.98 -24.24 10.45
CA ARG A 890 25.59 -24.58 10.77
C ARG A 890 25.41 -24.52 12.27
N THR A 891 24.28 -23.98 12.70
CA THR A 891 23.84 -23.98 14.10
C THR A 891 22.51 -24.73 14.23
N PRO A 892 22.20 -25.34 15.39
CA PRO A 892 20.99 -26.14 15.56
C PRO A 892 19.71 -25.37 15.24
N ALA A 893 18.75 -26.07 14.63
CA ALA A 893 17.38 -25.60 14.55
C ALA A 893 16.78 -25.53 15.96
N ILE A 894 15.92 -24.54 16.20
CA ILE A 894 15.25 -24.34 17.50
C ILE A 894 13.74 -24.12 17.36
N TYR A 895 13.20 -24.35 16.16
CA TYR A 895 11.77 -24.20 15.92
C TYR A 895 11.04 -25.44 16.47
N PRO A 896 9.87 -25.30 17.08
CA PRO A 896 9.22 -26.44 17.71
C PRO A 896 8.86 -27.57 16.73
N GLY A 897 9.03 -28.82 17.18
CA GLY A 897 8.76 -30.00 16.37
C GLY A 897 9.86 -30.33 15.35
N HIS A 898 10.98 -29.61 15.36
CA HIS A 898 12.15 -29.93 14.54
C HIS A 898 12.68 -31.34 14.89
N PRO A 899 13.13 -32.15 13.92
CA PRO A 899 13.82 -33.41 14.20
C PRO A 899 15.06 -33.22 15.06
N GLU A 900 15.37 -34.22 15.89
CA GLU A 900 16.59 -34.22 16.70
C GLU A 900 17.83 -34.11 15.81
N GLY A 901 18.74 -33.21 16.17
CA GLY A 901 19.95 -32.95 15.40
C GLY A 901 19.73 -32.13 14.11
N GLU A 902 18.51 -31.66 13.82
CA GLU A 902 18.29 -30.75 12.70
C GLU A 902 19.07 -29.44 12.90
N MET A 903 19.66 -28.96 11.81
CA MET A 903 20.41 -27.71 11.76
C MET A 903 19.64 -26.69 10.93
N ARG A 904 19.83 -25.40 11.26
CA ARG A 904 19.30 -24.31 10.45
C ARG A 904 19.78 -24.43 9.01
N SER A 905 18.87 -24.13 8.08
CA SER A 905 19.14 -24.11 6.65
C SER A 905 19.34 -22.67 6.16
N ASP A 906 19.96 -22.54 5.00
CA ASP A 906 20.16 -21.23 4.37
C ASP A 906 18.80 -20.57 4.05
N PHE A 907 18.72 -19.25 4.20
CA PHE A 907 17.53 -18.49 3.80
C PHE A 907 17.26 -18.62 2.30
N ASN A 908 18.31 -18.50 1.47
CA ASN A 908 18.28 -18.67 0.03
C ASN A 908 19.60 -19.26 -0.50
N ASP A 909 19.67 -19.54 -1.80
CA ASP A 909 20.88 -20.08 -2.44
C ASP A 909 22.00 -19.05 -2.65
N GLU A 910 21.75 -17.77 -2.36
CA GLU A 910 22.72 -16.69 -2.59
C GLU A 910 23.76 -16.59 -1.47
N VAL A 911 23.40 -16.93 -0.23
CA VAL A 911 24.37 -16.92 0.88
C VAL A 911 24.26 -18.22 1.63
N ARG A 912 25.33 -19.01 1.56
CA ARG A 912 25.38 -20.35 2.13
C ARG A 912 26.24 -20.38 3.37
N VAL A 913 25.80 -21.15 4.35
CA VAL A 913 26.65 -21.47 5.50
C VAL A 913 27.99 -22.04 5.03
N GLY A 914 29.08 -21.51 5.57
CA GLY A 914 30.46 -21.83 5.22
C GLY A 914 31.12 -20.88 4.22
N THR A 915 30.38 -19.93 3.63
CA THR A 915 30.96 -18.99 2.64
C THR A 915 31.42 -17.65 3.25
N MET A 916 31.20 -17.43 4.55
CA MET A 916 31.39 -16.13 5.20
C MET A 916 32.70 -16.01 6.00
N GLY A 917 33.54 -17.04 5.96
CA GLY A 917 34.85 -17.11 6.61
C GLY A 917 35.04 -18.37 7.43
N ASP A 918 36.20 -18.51 8.07
CA ASP A 918 36.53 -19.65 8.94
C ASP A 918 36.16 -19.40 10.42
N PHE A 919 36.10 -18.13 10.82
CA PHE A 919 35.94 -17.69 12.21
C PHE A 919 34.83 -16.63 12.35
N GLY A 920 34.27 -16.53 13.56
CA GLY A 920 33.30 -15.50 13.92
C GLY A 920 31.85 -15.98 13.95
N SER A 921 31.60 -17.29 14.06
CA SER A 921 30.25 -17.80 14.20
C SER A 921 29.60 -17.22 15.45
N TRP A 922 28.33 -16.81 15.37
CA TRP A 922 27.64 -16.11 16.46
C TRP A 922 27.69 -16.85 17.79
N ASP A 923 27.62 -18.18 17.77
CA ASP A 923 27.68 -19.04 18.95
C ASP A 923 29.05 -19.08 19.64
N GLN A 924 30.12 -18.58 18.99
CA GLN A 924 31.42 -18.33 19.64
C GLN A 924 31.37 -17.14 20.61
N PHE A 925 30.38 -16.26 20.46
CA PHE A 925 30.20 -15.07 21.30
C PHE A 925 29.17 -15.29 22.43
N CYS A 926 28.58 -16.48 22.54
CA CYS A 926 27.75 -16.83 23.69
C CYS A 926 28.55 -16.75 25.01
N PRO A 927 27.92 -16.39 26.14
CA PRO A 927 28.59 -16.22 27.43
C PRO A 927 29.56 -17.36 27.81
N ASP A 928 29.15 -18.61 27.62
CA ASP A 928 29.94 -19.81 27.97
C ASP A 928 31.10 -20.08 26.99
N SER A 929 31.07 -19.44 25.81
CA SER A 929 32.06 -19.57 24.74
C SER A 929 33.05 -18.38 24.71
N LEU A 930 32.88 -17.38 25.58
CA LEU A 930 33.74 -16.21 25.62
C LEU A 930 35.15 -16.57 26.09
N GLY A 931 36.17 -16.15 25.33
CA GLY A 931 37.55 -16.33 25.74
C GLY A 931 38.54 -15.55 24.90
N GLN A 932 39.80 -15.57 25.33
CA GLN A 932 40.91 -15.02 24.56
C GLN A 932 41.23 -15.94 23.38
N GLY A 933 41.31 -15.36 22.18
CA GLY A 933 41.73 -16.08 20.98
C GLY A 933 43.22 -16.44 21.03
N TRP A 934 43.56 -17.65 20.60
CA TRP A 934 44.95 -18.10 20.47
C TRP A 934 45.18 -18.69 19.08
N ALA A 935 46.08 -18.08 18.31
CA ALA A 935 46.53 -18.58 17.02
C ALA A 935 48.03 -18.31 16.82
N GLU A 936 48.68 -19.16 16.02
CA GLU A 936 50.09 -19.03 15.64
C GLU A 936 50.23 -18.76 14.14
N VAL A 937 51.25 -17.98 13.76
CA VAL A 937 51.61 -17.78 12.35
C VAL A 937 52.33 -19.04 11.85
N VAL A 938 51.72 -19.74 10.90
CA VAL A 938 52.33 -20.89 10.23
C VAL A 938 53.26 -20.43 9.11
N SER A 939 52.83 -19.42 8.35
CA SER A 939 53.66 -18.82 7.31
C SER A 939 53.25 -17.38 7.05
N MET A 940 54.22 -16.57 6.67
CA MET A 940 54.06 -15.21 6.18
C MET A 940 54.84 -15.07 4.87
N LYS A 941 54.18 -14.61 3.81
CA LYS A 941 54.79 -14.47 2.47
C LYS A 941 54.44 -13.13 1.86
N ASP A 942 55.46 -12.44 1.33
CA ASP A 942 55.29 -11.20 0.58
C ASP A 942 55.45 -11.51 -0.92
N VAL A 943 54.41 -11.22 -1.70
CA VAL A 943 54.37 -11.43 -3.16
C VAL A 943 53.65 -10.25 -3.81
N ASP A 944 54.27 -9.62 -4.81
CA ASP A 944 53.73 -8.47 -5.55
C ASP A 944 53.21 -7.32 -4.67
N GLY A 945 53.93 -7.03 -3.58
CA GLY A 945 53.57 -6.00 -2.61
C GLY A 945 52.39 -6.36 -1.69
N LYS A 946 51.86 -7.58 -1.78
CA LYS A 946 50.83 -8.12 -0.87
C LYS A 946 51.47 -9.01 0.19
N ARG A 947 50.92 -9.00 1.40
CA ARG A 947 51.37 -9.89 2.49
C ARG A 947 50.31 -10.92 2.84
N THR A 948 50.64 -12.20 2.66
CA THR A 948 49.73 -13.31 2.99
C THR A 948 50.14 -13.98 4.28
N TYR A 949 49.20 -14.11 5.21
CA TYR A 949 49.34 -14.87 6.45
C TYR A 949 48.57 -16.18 6.35
N THR A 950 49.15 -17.25 6.89
CA THR A 950 48.42 -18.48 7.23
C THR A 950 48.51 -18.69 8.73
N MET A 951 47.35 -18.74 9.39
CA MET A 951 47.19 -18.83 10.82
C MET A 951 46.70 -20.21 11.23
N LYS A 952 47.24 -20.75 12.33
CA LYS A 952 46.74 -21.96 12.98
C LYS A 952 46.09 -21.57 14.29
N ALA A 953 44.76 -21.57 14.32
CA ALA A 953 44.01 -21.45 15.57
C ALA A 953 44.33 -22.62 16.51
N LYS A 954 44.48 -22.32 17.80
CA LYS A 954 44.82 -23.26 18.88
C LYS A 954 43.69 -23.42 19.89
N ASN A 955 42.66 -22.56 19.82
CA ASN A 955 41.42 -22.70 20.58
C ASN A 955 40.21 -22.24 19.74
N SER A 956 39.01 -22.49 20.26
CA SER A 956 37.74 -22.12 19.64
C SER A 956 37.33 -20.66 19.85
N HIS A 957 38.13 -19.87 20.58
CA HIS A 957 37.82 -18.48 20.88
C HIS A 957 38.32 -17.50 19.81
N VAL A 958 39.06 -17.97 18.80
CA VAL A 958 39.50 -17.14 17.67
C VAL A 958 38.29 -16.79 16.82
N VAL A 959 38.01 -15.49 16.68
CA VAL A 959 36.89 -14.97 15.88
C VAL A 959 37.34 -14.21 14.64
N GLY A 960 38.62 -13.84 14.55
CA GLY A 960 39.20 -13.18 13.38
C GLY A 960 40.56 -12.55 13.68
N PHE A 961 40.99 -11.68 12.77
CA PHE A 961 42.27 -10.98 12.81
C PHE A 961 42.09 -9.53 12.42
N LYS A 962 42.62 -8.62 13.24
CA LYS A 962 42.70 -7.18 12.92
C LYS A 962 44.13 -6.82 12.56
N ILE A 963 44.28 -5.89 11.62
CA ILE A 963 45.57 -5.43 11.10
C ILE A 963 45.68 -3.94 11.39
N TYR A 964 46.75 -3.58 12.10
CA TYR A 964 47.08 -2.22 12.49
C TYR A 964 48.34 -1.73 11.78
N ASP A 965 48.45 -0.42 11.57
CA ASP A 965 49.71 0.21 11.20
C ASP A 965 50.65 0.38 12.41
N SER A 966 51.82 0.99 12.20
CA SER A 966 52.79 1.26 13.25
C SER A 966 52.32 2.28 14.31
N ASN A 967 51.21 2.98 14.08
CA ASN A 967 50.62 3.97 14.98
C ASN A 967 49.39 3.41 15.72
N ASP A 968 49.20 2.10 15.72
CA ASP A 968 48.04 1.41 16.30
C ASP A 968 46.70 1.83 15.69
N LYS A 969 46.69 2.29 14.43
CA LYS A 969 45.45 2.56 13.69
C LYS A 969 44.98 1.31 12.95
N LEU A 970 43.70 0.97 13.08
CA LEU A 970 43.09 -0.14 12.32
C LEU A 970 43.09 0.21 10.82
N ILE A 971 43.64 -0.69 9.99
CA ILE A 971 43.75 -0.48 8.54
C ILE A 971 43.16 -1.61 7.70
N TYR A 972 42.98 -2.81 8.27
CA TYR A 972 42.35 -3.94 7.61
C TYR A 972 41.91 -5.01 8.62
N PHE A 973 41.14 -6.00 8.18
CA PHE A 973 40.72 -7.14 9.00
C PHE A 973 40.37 -8.36 8.13
N ALA A 974 40.40 -9.55 8.72
CA ALA A 974 40.08 -10.81 8.04
C ALA A 974 39.57 -11.86 9.04
N ASN A 975 38.78 -12.84 8.58
CA ASN A 975 38.26 -13.93 9.41
C ASN A 975 38.48 -15.33 8.80
N THR A 976 39.43 -15.47 7.88
CA THR A 976 39.84 -16.76 7.30
C THR A 976 41.19 -17.21 7.86
N LYS A 977 41.47 -18.52 7.82
CA LYS A 977 42.75 -19.11 8.24
C LYS A 977 43.92 -18.60 7.41
N THR A 978 43.68 -18.41 6.11
CA THR A 978 44.62 -17.80 5.19
C THR A 978 44.00 -16.54 4.63
N PHE A 979 44.69 -15.40 4.79
CA PHE A 979 44.24 -14.12 4.27
C PHE A 979 45.41 -13.31 3.73
N THR A 980 45.10 -12.45 2.76
CA THR A 980 46.08 -11.60 2.09
C THR A 980 45.74 -10.14 2.37
N ILE A 981 46.71 -9.42 2.92
CA ILE A 981 46.65 -7.96 3.06
C ILE A 981 46.91 -7.35 1.68
N PRO A 982 45.98 -6.55 1.13
CA PRO A 982 46.11 -5.95 -0.19
C PRO A 982 47.35 -5.05 -0.33
N ARG A 983 47.83 -4.88 -1.57
CA ARG A 983 49.04 -4.10 -1.86
C ARG A 983 48.88 -2.65 -1.40
N LYS A 984 47.76 -2.00 -1.73
CA LYS A 984 47.53 -0.60 -1.32
C LYS A 984 47.43 -0.42 0.19
N VAL A 985 46.96 -1.43 0.91
CA VAL A 985 46.92 -1.42 2.39
C VAL A 985 48.34 -1.50 2.94
N MET A 986 49.16 -2.43 2.44
CA MET A 986 50.58 -2.55 2.80
C MET A 986 51.35 -1.25 2.51
N GLU A 987 51.16 -0.68 1.32
CA GLU A 987 51.75 0.60 0.92
C GLU A 987 51.35 1.73 1.88
N SER A 988 50.07 1.82 2.26
CA SER A 988 49.59 2.86 3.20
C SER A 988 50.20 2.77 4.60
N ALA A 989 50.70 1.59 4.98
CA ALA A 989 51.35 1.32 6.26
C ALA A 989 52.89 1.31 6.15
N ASN A 990 53.47 1.79 5.05
CA ASN A 990 54.91 1.71 4.77
C ASN A 990 55.46 0.27 4.89
N ASN A 991 54.66 -0.72 4.48
CA ASN A 991 54.94 -2.16 4.59
C ASN A 991 55.14 -2.69 6.03
N ASN A 992 54.81 -1.88 7.04
CA ASN A 992 54.93 -2.22 8.44
C ASN A 992 53.55 -2.34 9.09
N VAL A 993 53.12 -3.59 9.32
CA VAL A 993 51.79 -3.91 9.85
C VAL A 993 51.89 -4.82 11.06
N LYS A 994 51.01 -4.61 12.04
CA LYS A 994 50.82 -5.46 13.21
C LYS A 994 49.53 -6.24 13.07
N VAL A 995 49.62 -7.56 13.00
CA VAL A 995 48.45 -8.45 13.03
C VAL A 995 48.17 -8.87 14.47
N VAL A 996 46.91 -8.79 14.90
CA VAL A 996 46.46 -9.31 16.20
C VAL A 996 45.41 -10.40 16.02
N VAL A 997 45.41 -11.37 16.94
CA VAL A 997 44.40 -12.42 17.06
C VAL A 997 43.25 -11.89 17.91
N CYS A 998 42.03 -11.96 17.37
CA CYS A 998 40.83 -11.47 18.03
C CYS A 998 40.11 -12.60 18.76
N GLY A 999 39.86 -12.42 20.06
CA GLY A 999 39.08 -13.35 20.89
C GLY A 999 37.59 -13.00 20.95
N SER A 1000 36.74 -14.00 21.18
CA SER A 1000 35.29 -13.79 21.35
C SER A 1000 34.95 -12.90 22.57
N ASN A 1001 35.81 -12.84 23.58
CA ASN A 1001 35.67 -11.92 24.72
C ASN A 1001 36.05 -10.46 24.42
N GLY A 1002 36.44 -10.13 23.19
CA GLY A 1002 36.88 -8.80 22.79
C GLY A 1002 38.38 -8.55 22.90
N SER A 1003 39.15 -9.51 23.40
CA SER A 1003 40.61 -9.40 23.48
C SER A 1003 41.28 -9.33 22.10
N GLU A 1004 42.41 -8.65 22.05
CA GLU A 1004 43.29 -8.54 20.89
C GLU A 1004 44.71 -8.77 21.36
N VAL A 1005 45.33 -9.88 20.92
CA VAL A 1005 46.67 -10.29 21.36
C VAL A 1005 47.57 -10.59 20.18
N LEU A 1006 48.89 -10.51 20.37
CA LEU A 1006 49.83 -10.90 19.32
C LEU A 1006 49.71 -12.41 19.03
N PRO A 1007 49.91 -12.85 17.78
CA PRO A 1007 50.00 -14.27 17.46
C PRO A 1007 51.03 -14.97 18.35
N GLY A 1008 50.70 -16.18 18.82
CA GLY A 1008 51.51 -16.96 19.76
C GLY A 1008 51.28 -16.65 21.24
N THR A 1009 50.49 -15.62 21.59
CA THR A 1009 50.17 -15.32 23.00
C THR A 1009 49.27 -16.40 23.59
N VAL A 1010 49.81 -17.17 24.55
CA VAL A 1010 49.08 -18.23 25.25
C VAL A 1010 48.13 -17.61 26.29
N PRO A 1011 46.84 -17.97 26.32
CA PRO A 1011 45.91 -17.50 27.35
C PRO A 1011 46.36 -17.93 28.76
N THR A 1012 46.45 -16.98 29.70
CA THR A 1012 46.80 -17.27 31.10
C THR A 1012 45.52 -17.49 31.93
N GLY A 1013 45.45 -18.62 32.63
CA GLY A 1013 44.29 -18.96 33.47
C GLY A 1013 43.02 -19.19 32.67
N ILE A 1014 42.86 -20.40 32.11
CA ILE A 1014 41.57 -20.85 31.58
C ILE A 1014 40.60 -20.93 32.76
N LYS A 1015 39.93 -19.81 33.09
CA LYS A 1015 38.71 -19.87 33.89
C LYS A 1015 37.62 -20.36 32.95
N THR A 1016 37.45 -21.68 32.89
CA THR A 1016 36.10 -22.23 32.69
C THR A 1016 35.29 -21.74 33.87
N THR A 1017 34.66 -20.57 33.73
CA THR A 1017 33.59 -20.21 34.64
C THR A 1017 32.44 -21.11 34.24
N VAL A 1018 32.34 -22.27 34.89
CA VAL A 1018 31.07 -22.98 34.97
C VAL A 1018 30.20 -22.10 35.85
N VAL A 1019 29.51 -21.14 35.23
CA VAL A 1019 28.29 -20.62 35.84
C VAL A 1019 27.31 -21.76 35.69
N GLN A 1020 26.95 -22.35 36.83
CA GLN A 1020 25.79 -23.24 36.94
C GLN A 1020 24.65 -22.61 36.13
N PRO A 1021 24.06 -23.32 35.16
CA PRO A 1021 22.93 -22.78 34.45
C PRO A 1021 21.86 -22.51 35.50
N ASN A 1022 21.52 -21.25 35.74
CA ASN A 1022 20.17 -20.94 36.16
C ASN A 1022 19.27 -21.17 34.94
N ARG A 1023 19.14 -22.46 34.58
CA ARG A 1023 18.17 -23.04 33.66
C ARG A 1023 16.76 -23.02 34.25
N ASN A 1024 16.48 -22.07 35.13
CA ASN A 1024 15.15 -21.91 35.66
C ASN A 1024 14.27 -21.17 34.65
N LYS A 1025 14.82 -20.60 33.56
CA LYS A 1025 14.07 -19.96 32.50
C LYS A 1025 13.80 -20.92 31.35
N VAL A 1026 12.53 -21.10 31.04
CA VAL A 1026 12.02 -21.97 29.98
C VAL A 1026 11.18 -21.15 29.02
N ASP A 1027 11.21 -21.53 27.76
CA ASP A 1027 10.23 -21.10 26.78
C ASP A 1027 9.01 -22.01 26.91
N VAL A 1028 7.83 -21.41 26.84
CA VAL A 1028 6.56 -22.11 26.82
C VAL A 1028 6.02 -22.03 25.42
N TYR A 1029 5.79 -23.18 24.82
CA TYR A 1029 5.17 -23.31 23.51
C TYR A 1029 3.77 -23.90 23.66
N SER A 1030 2.89 -23.65 22.71
CA SER A 1030 1.70 -24.46 22.54
C SER A 1030 2.11 -25.87 22.08
N VAL A 1031 1.23 -26.86 22.22
CA VAL A 1031 1.43 -28.18 21.57
C VAL A 1031 1.60 -28.10 20.05
N TYR A 1032 1.23 -26.99 19.44
CA TYR A 1032 1.36 -26.75 18.00
C TYR A 1032 2.64 -25.99 17.63
N GLY A 1033 3.55 -25.79 18.59
CA GLY A 1033 4.87 -25.27 18.30
C GLY A 1033 4.94 -23.76 18.15
N VAL A 1034 4.01 -23.03 18.75
CA VAL A 1034 4.05 -21.57 18.80
C VAL A 1034 4.63 -21.14 20.13
N LEU A 1035 5.64 -20.26 20.10
CA LEU A 1035 6.22 -19.69 21.31
C LEU A 1035 5.19 -18.75 21.98
N ILE A 1036 4.68 -19.17 23.13
CA ILE A 1036 3.65 -18.46 23.91
C ILE A 1036 4.31 -17.53 24.94
N ARG A 1037 5.37 -17.99 25.60
CA ARG A 1037 6.17 -17.20 26.54
C ARG A 1037 7.63 -17.56 26.37
N SER A 1038 8.51 -16.58 26.45
CA SER A 1038 9.95 -16.83 26.41
C SER A 1038 10.61 -16.46 27.73
N GLN A 1039 11.57 -17.27 28.16
CA GLN A 1039 12.42 -16.99 29.33
C GLN A 1039 11.66 -16.76 30.65
N VAL A 1040 10.62 -17.58 30.93
CA VAL A 1040 9.84 -17.53 32.18
C VAL A 1040 10.32 -18.57 33.18
N ASN A 1041 10.13 -18.34 34.49
CA ASN A 1041 10.55 -19.36 35.47
C ASN A 1041 9.75 -20.65 35.25
N GLU A 1042 10.37 -21.84 35.23
CA GLU A 1042 9.67 -23.14 35.04
C GLU A 1042 8.50 -23.29 36.03
N SER A 1043 8.67 -22.83 37.27
CA SER A 1043 7.65 -22.88 38.33
C SER A 1043 6.45 -21.96 38.11
N THR A 1044 6.58 -20.90 37.31
CA THR A 1044 5.51 -19.94 36.99
C THR A 1044 5.18 -19.92 35.51
N ALA A 1045 5.75 -20.86 34.74
CA ALA A 1045 5.72 -20.83 33.28
C ALA A 1045 4.27 -20.89 32.76
N LEU A 1046 3.43 -21.59 33.51
CA LEU A 1046 2.04 -21.87 33.19
C LEU A 1046 1.05 -20.93 33.88
N ASP A 1047 1.50 -20.03 34.75
CA ASP A 1047 0.63 -19.18 35.55
C ASP A 1047 -0.23 -18.28 34.65
N GLY A 1048 -1.56 -18.43 34.74
CA GLY A 1048 -2.51 -17.67 33.94
C GLY A 1048 -2.54 -18.02 32.45
N LEU A 1049 -1.94 -19.15 32.03
CA LEU A 1049 -2.23 -19.74 30.72
C LEU A 1049 -3.63 -20.39 30.75
N ALA A 1050 -4.31 -20.37 29.60
CA ALA A 1050 -5.61 -21.00 29.44
C ALA A 1050 -5.54 -22.52 29.65
N ASP A 1051 -6.68 -23.17 29.89
CA ASP A 1051 -6.74 -24.62 29.94
C ASP A 1051 -6.30 -25.22 28.59
N GLY A 1052 -5.36 -26.15 28.63
CA GLY A 1052 -4.73 -26.65 27.42
C GLY A 1052 -3.43 -27.38 27.67
N VAL A 1053 -2.78 -27.74 26.58
CA VAL A 1053 -1.52 -28.46 26.62
C VAL A 1053 -0.40 -27.60 26.07
N TYR A 1054 0.68 -27.52 26.84
CA TYR A 1054 1.82 -26.67 26.59
C TYR A 1054 3.09 -27.49 26.61
N ILE A 1055 4.13 -26.97 25.97
CA ILE A 1055 5.49 -27.51 26.04
C ILE A 1055 6.31 -26.51 26.83
N VAL A 1056 6.70 -26.87 28.04
CA VAL A 1056 7.51 -26.05 28.94
C VAL A 1056 8.93 -26.61 28.91
N GLY A 1057 9.85 -25.91 28.25
CA GLY A 1057 11.15 -26.48 27.90
C GLY A 1057 10.99 -27.68 26.96
N ASP A 1058 11.28 -28.87 27.44
CA ASP A 1058 11.17 -30.16 26.73
C ASP A 1058 9.97 -31.01 27.19
N LYS A 1059 9.15 -30.53 28.13
CA LYS A 1059 8.07 -31.31 28.76
C LYS A 1059 6.69 -30.85 28.29
N LYS A 1060 5.85 -31.81 27.92
CA LYS A 1060 4.41 -31.59 27.70
C LYS A 1060 3.71 -31.47 29.05
N VAL A 1061 3.08 -30.34 29.33
CA VAL A 1061 2.38 -30.06 30.59
C VAL A 1061 0.93 -29.65 30.30
N ILE A 1062 -0.01 -30.19 31.08
CA ILE A 1062 -1.44 -29.89 30.97
C ILE A 1062 -1.81 -28.86 32.03
N VAL A 1063 -2.47 -27.78 31.61
CA VAL A 1063 -3.08 -26.77 32.49
C VAL A 1063 -4.59 -26.99 32.44
N GLY A 1064 -5.24 -27.14 33.60
CA GLY A 1064 -6.67 -27.45 33.71
C GLY A 1064 -6.96 -28.82 34.37
N LYS A 1065 -8.15 -29.01 34.95
CA LYS A 1065 -8.57 -30.29 35.57
C LYS A 1065 -9.03 -31.30 34.52
N HIS A 1066 -8.67 -32.57 34.76
CA HIS A 1066 -9.11 -33.77 34.04
C HIS A 1066 -10.59 -33.77 33.65
#